data_AF-A0A1F7UQ36-F1
#
_entry.id   AF-A0A1F7UQ36-F1
#
_cell.length_a   1.000
_cell.length_b   1.000
_cell.length_c   1.000
_cell.angle_alpha   90.00
_cell.angle_beta   90.00
_cell.angle_gamma   90.00
#
_symmetry.space_group_name_H-M   'P 1'
#
loop_
_entity.id
_entity.type
_entity.pdbx_description
1 polymer ?
#
loop_
_entity_poly.entity_id
_entity_poly.type
_entity_poly.pdbx_seq_one_letter_code
_entity_poly.pdbx_strand_id
1 'polypeptide(L)'
;MRTAALRQLSIFFNMAIVIFAVSAVAIFVFIQPVKAQEETPAPEAEIISAEEAAPAPVPTEEEVEQPTETLPTELVEVIQESVAVAPPPEEINEDTAVTAQDLGAASEPRVLPDSPFYIFKRWGRSVRRLVIRNPVARAEEDLRVANQKLLEARRLAELRGEQAADKVGSMVEEAGRDYARIREAAMDIRSDDSERAERFKDLLADRTFKMQRMFDRIEERLPEEALARIRENKEQALERAGETLTGIDEPERLAERLSKAADAQSGSEFKHFKNLEVLKDLRDRVPEEAREAIRRAEENGLRRLKEDIEGAPIQEREKFDDYVRGLPGDAVRHFEIIDDLRTKGELAPDFLIKLEAVKTKAAAKFQEQFERFADAPELQDKMMDRFREGEGVDLRAAEQLRGQVSPEMAEKIRVANDEGINRFREKFAEDPNALRAADFARKALENPDAVDFAVLERIRENLAPEQQDFVRQVEDEGASRAAVEFDRRGDEFAKRFADPNVPQSLRVLEDIKERLPEEGRAGIERAIEAHRTRFEEHIRELDDPRVLGNIQEAIGQDEELKRRFESGDPEFFMKLENRKDDLRRQGEGKLSEIKERVRPLFENPEAPIPEDIPEDVKRELIKARERVREMGPEGPFPTTGETRPAMPMPFGPTEGGEGRPEMRKPQLFEPAPVRTNVEPGRIEPFRQPENVMPPTTNFRSPEPAPQPTDSSGERSSLDVVLLPFGGYY
;
A
#
# COMPACT_ATOMS: atom_id res chain seq x y z
N MET A 1 15.07 -7.67 54.56
CA MET A 1 15.09 -6.90 53.30
C MET A 1 16.42 -6.19 53.03
N ARG A 2 17.00 -5.40 53.95
CA ARG A 2 18.29 -4.69 53.72
C ARG A 2 19.49 -5.60 53.39
N THR A 3 19.59 -6.77 54.01
CA THR A 3 20.67 -7.74 53.76
C THR A 3 20.54 -8.47 52.43
N ALA A 4 19.32 -8.69 51.94
CA ALA A 4 19.08 -9.27 50.61
C ALA A 4 19.42 -8.27 49.49
N ALA A 5 19.07 -6.99 49.69
CA ALA A 5 19.42 -5.92 48.75
C ALA A 5 20.94 -5.72 48.62
N LEU A 6 21.68 -5.78 49.74
CA LEU A 6 23.15 -5.66 49.73
C LEU A 6 23.84 -6.86 49.05
N ARG A 7 23.32 -8.07 49.21
CA ARG A 7 23.85 -9.25 48.50
C ARG A 7 23.61 -9.17 47.00
N GLN A 8 22.44 -8.71 46.55
CA GLN A 8 22.22 -8.49 45.13
C GLN A 8 23.14 -7.40 44.58
N LEU A 9 23.32 -6.28 45.30
CA LEU A 9 24.21 -5.20 44.85
C LEU A 9 25.66 -5.68 44.68
N SER A 10 26.15 -6.54 45.58
CA SER A 10 27.49 -7.14 45.49
C SER A 10 27.65 -8.07 44.29
N ILE A 11 26.62 -8.85 43.93
CA ILE A 11 26.65 -9.73 42.76
C ILE A 11 26.71 -8.89 41.47
N PHE A 12 25.90 -7.84 41.36
CA PHE A 12 25.94 -6.93 40.22
C PHE A 12 27.29 -6.22 40.09
N PHE A 13 27.89 -5.80 41.21
CA PHE A 13 29.19 -5.13 41.21
C PHE A 13 30.32 -6.06 40.75
N ASN A 14 30.34 -7.31 41.24
CA ASN A 14 31.34 -8.29 40.82
C ASN A 14 31.17 -8.70 39.35
N MET A 15 29.93 -8.82 38.86
CA MET A 15 29.67 -9.12 37.46
C MET A 15 30.12 -7.97 36.54
N ALA A 16 29.91 -6.72 36.95
CA ALA A 16 30.40 -5.55 36.21
C ALA A 16 31.94 -5.51 36.12
N ILE A 17 32.65 -5.87 37.20
CA ILE A 17 34.12 -5.95 37.21
C ILE A 17 34.62 -7.03 36.24
N VAL A 18 34.02 -8.22 36.25
CA VAL A 18 34.42 -9.32 35.36
C VAL A 18 34.21 -8.94 33.90
N ILE A 19 33.08 -8.30 33.58
CA ILE A 19 32.78 -7.84 32.21
C ILE A 19 33.77 -6.75 31.77
N PHE A 20 34.12 -5.82 32.68
CA PHE A 20 35.10 -4.78 32.38
C PHE A 20 36.50 -5.39 32.13
N ALA A 21 36.89 -6.40 32.90
CA ALA A 21 38.14 -7.12 32.72
C ALA A 21 38.19 -7.90 31.39
N VAL A 22 37.11 -8.60 31.01
CA VAL A 22 37.04 -9.33 29.73
C VAL A 22 37.07 -8.37 28.53
N SER A 23 36.39 -7.22 28.65
CA SER A 23 36.38 -6.19 27.59
C SER A 23 37.75 -5.55 27.42
N ALA A 24 38.46 -5.28 28.53
CA ALA A 24 39.82 -4.74 28.49
C ALA A 24 40.82 -5.72 27.85
N VAL A 25 40.67 -7.03 28.09
CA VAL A 25 41.50 -8.07 27.46
C VAL A 25 41.22 -8.18 25.96
N ALA A 26 39.96 -8.11 25.53
CA ALA A 26 39.61 -8.15 24.10
C ALA A 26 40.18 -6.95 23.33
N ILE A 27 40.18 -5.75 23.93
CA ILE A 27 40.81 -4.56 23.35
C ILE A 27 42.34 -4.75 23.23
N PHE A 28 42.98 -5.41 24.21
CA PHE A 28 44.43 -5.63 24.19
C PHE A 28 44.88 -6.66 23.13
N VAL A 29 44.03 -7.61 22.77
CA VAL A 29 44.33 -8.64 21.74
C VAL A 29 44.29 -8.07 20.32
N PHE A 30 43.47 -7.04 20.06
CA PHE A 30 43.31 -6.47 18.71
C PHE A 30 44.31 -5.35 18.34
N ILE A 31 45.21 -4.94 19.26
CA ILE A 31 46.25 -3.90 19.02
C ILE A 31 47.63 -4.56 18.81
N GLN A 32 47.71 -5.77 18.23
CA GLN A 32 48.99 -6.35 17.83
C GLN A 32 49.35 -5.87 16.40
N PRO A 33 50.55 -5.28 16.18
CA PRO A 33 50.96 -4.82 14.87
C PRO A 33 51.27 -6.00 13.94
N VAL A 34 50.60 -6.06 12.79
CA VAL A 34 50.91 -6.99 11.70
C VAL A 34 52.29 -6.64 11.15
N LYS A 35 53.27 -7.53 11.34
CA LYS A 35 54.58 -7.42 10.70
C LYS A 35 54.47 -7.91 9.25
N ALA A 36 54.83 -7.03 8.32
CA ALA A 36 54.99 -7.33 6.90
C ALA A 36 55.99 -8.47 6.69
N GLN A 37 55.65 -9.39 5.79
CA GLN A 37 56.47 -10.52 5.39
C GLN A 37 57.07 -10.21 4.02
N GLU A 38 58.40 -10.16 3.96
CA GLU A 38 59.19 -9.88 2.76
C GLU A 38 59.08 -11.03 1.74
N GLU A 39 58.88 -10.65 0.48
CA GLU A 39 58.96 -11.51 -0.69
C GLU A 39 60.40 -11.93 -0.99
N THR A 40 60.60 -13.16 -1.45
CA THR A 40 61.75 -13.54 -2.29
C THR A 40 61.32 -14.61 -3.29
N PRO A 41 61.99 -14.71 -4.46
CA PRO A 41 61.35 -15.10 -5.71
C PRO A 41 61.60 -16.56 -6.14
N ALA A 42 60.80 -16.94 -7.15
CA ALA A 42 60.87 -18.00 -8.16
C ALA A 42 62.05 -19.01 -8.18
N PRO A 43 61.78 -20.19 -8.77
CA PRO A 43 62.62 -20.59 -9.90
C PRO A 43 61.84 -21.06 -11.15
N GLU A 44 62.57 -21.01 -12.24
CA GLU A 44 62.21 -21.23 -13.64
C GLU A 44 62.04 -22.71 -14.05
N ALA A 45 61.21 -22.87 -15.09
CA ALA A 45 61.34 -23.71 -16.29
C ALA A 45 61.52 -25.24 -16.21
N GLU A 46 60.65 -25.95 -16.94
CA GLU A 46 61.04 -27.10 -17.76
C GLU A 46 60.26 -27.13 -19.09
N ILE A 47 60.99 -27.51 -20.15
CA ILE A 47 60.66 -27.50 -21.58
C ILE A 47 60.60 -28.94 -22.06
N ILE A 48 59.56 -29.36 -22.81
CA ILE A 48 59.59 -30.46 -23.82
C ILE A 48 58.47 -30.15 -24.85
N SER A 49 58.76 -29.75 -26.12
CA SER A 49 58.84 -30.58 -27.37
C SER A 49 57.66 -31.55 -27.59
N ALA A 50 57.10 -31.83 -28.78
CA ALA A 50 57.22 -31.33 -30.15
C ALA A 50 56.13 -32.06 -30.99
N GLU A 51 55.64 -31.37 -32.03
CA GLU A 51 55.44 -31.92 -33.40
C GLU A 51 54.39 -33.01 -33.68
N GLU A 52 53.36 -32.68 -34.48
CA GLU A 52 52.98 -33.41 -35.71
C GLU A 52 52.03 -32.57 -36.59
N ALA A 53 52.19 -32.66 -37.91
CA ALA A 53 51.58 -31.79 -38.91
C ALA A 53 50.66 -32.53 -39.90
N ALA A 54 49.63 -31.79 -40.35
CA ALA A 54 48.90 -31.88 -41.64
C ALA A 54 47.88 -33.04 -41.84
N PRO A 55 46.91 -32.95 -42.80
CA PRO A 55 46.72 -31.93 -43.85
C PRO A 55 45.29 -31.34 -44.01
N ALA A 56 45.20 -30.31 -44.85
CA ALA A 56 44.02 -29.54 -45.27
C ALA A 56 42.90 -30.34 -45.97
N PRO A 57 41.69 -29.74 -46.04
CA PRO A 57 41.07 -29.59 -47.36
C PRO A 57 40.37 -28.23 -47.61
N VAL A 58 40.57 -27.75 -48.86
CA VAL A 58 39.66 -27.13 -49.85
C VAL A 58 38.68 -26.00 -49.43
N PRO A 59 38.67 -24.86 -50.15
CA PRO A 59 37.72 -23.76 -49.93
C PRO A 59 36.36 -24.07 -50.56
N THR A 60 35.29 -23.90 -49.78
CA THR A 60 33.91 -23.88 -50.26
C THR A 60 33.41 -22.44 -50.23
N GLU A 61 32.65 -22.09 -51.27
CA GLU A 61 32.18 -20.76 -51.65
C GLU A 61 31.58 -19.93 -50.49
N GLU A 62 32.02 -18.67 -50.41
CA GLU A 62 31.42 -17.62 -49.59
C GLU A 62 29.98 -17.35 -50.05
N GLU A 63 29.01 -17.83 -49.27
CA GLU A 63 27.67 -17.24 -49.25
C GLU A 63 27.69 -16.12 -48.20
N VAL A 64 27.71 -14.87 -48.67
CA VAL A 64 27.62 -13.68 -47.84
C VAL A 64 26.20 -13.60 -47.27
N GLU A 65 25.94 -14.32 -46.18
CA GLU A 65 24.81 -14.01 -45.31
C GLU A 65 25.15 -12.72 -44.56
N GLN A 66 24.45 -11.64 -44.93
CA GLN A 66 24.48 -10.42 -44.13
C GLN A 66 23.96 -10.79 -42.73
N PRO A 67 24.73 -10.56 -41.66
CA PRO A 67 24.24 -10.83 -40.33
C PRO A 67 23.08 -9.87 -40.06
N THR A 68 21.86 -10.39 -40.04
CA THR A 68 20.74 -9.70 -39.38
C THR A 68 21.09 -9.64 -37.90
N GLU A 69 21.68 -8.51 -37.51
CA GLU A 69 22.08 -8.14 -36.16
C GLU A 69 20.81 -7.91 -35.32
N THR A 70 20.13 -9.00 -34.97
CA THR A 70 18.98 -8.97 -34.07
C THR A 70 19.51 -8.90 -32.65
N LEU A 71 19.16 -7.82 -31.93
CA LEU A 71 19.41 -7.70 -30.49
C LEU A 71 18.97 -8.99 -29.76
N PRO A 72 19.70 -9.45 -28.73
CA PRO A 72 19.26 -10.57 -27.91
C PRO A 72 17.84 -10.33 -27.40
N THR A 73 16.93 -11.29 -27.58
CA THR A 73 15.51 -11.17 -27.19
C THR A 73 15.34 -10.76 -25.73
N GLU A 74 16.16 -11.31 -24.82
CA GLU A 74 16.18 -10.95 -23.39
C GLU A 74 16.45 -9.46 -23.17
N LEU A 75 17.31 -8.84 -23.99
CA LEU A 75 17.62 -7.43 -23.84
C LEU A 75 16.52 -6.53 -24.43
N VAL A 76 15.81 -7.00 -25.45
CA VAL A 76 14.64 -6.30 -26.00
C VAL A 76 13.47 -6.32 -25.01
N GLU A 77 13.26 -7.43 -24.30
CA GLU A 77 12.27 -7.52 -23.21
C GLU A 77 12.67 -6.62 -22.03
N VAL A 78 13.94 -6.65 -21.60
CA VAL A 78 14.44 -5.76 -20.54
C VAL A 78 14.33 -4.29 -20.93
N ILE A 79 14.62 -3.92 -22.19
CA ILE A 79 14.41 -2.54 -22.66
C ILE A 79 12.90 -2.24 -22.71
N GLN A 80 12.04 -3.13 -23.21
CA GLN A 80 10.59 -2.90 -23.22
C GLN A 80 10.00 -2.69 -21.82
N GLU A 81 10.53 -3.38 -20.81
CA GLU A 81 10.10 -3.28 -19.42
C GLU A 81 10.71 -2.07 -18.69
N SER A 82 11.93 -1.64 -19.05
CA SER A 82 12.64 -0.51 -18.42
C SER A 82 12.37 0.87 -19.08
N VAL A 83 11.64 0.96 -20.19
CA VAL A 83 11.47 2.22 -20.94
C VAL A 83 10.59 3.29 -20.24
N ALA A 84 10.14 3.10 -18.99
CA ALA A 84 9.05 3.93 -18.46
C ALA A 84 9.14 4.42 -17.00
N VAL A 85 10.31 4.56 -16.35
CA VAL A 85 10.35 5.15 -15.00
C VAL A 85 11.37 6.29 -14.89
N ALA A 86 10.89 7.51 -15.08
CA ALA A 86 11.60 8.74 -14.70
C ALA A 86 12.08 8.66 -13.22
N PRO A 87 13.16 9.36 -12.83
CA PRO A 87 13.52 9.45 -11.41
C PRO A 87 12.29 9.89 -10.60
N PRO A 88 12.09 9.34 -9.38
CA PRO A 88 10.90 9.66 -8.60
C PRO A 88 10.82 11.17 -8.42
N PRO A 89 9.63 11.77 -8.63
CA PRO A 89 9.40 13.19 -8.37
C PRO A 89 10.02 13.67 -7.06
N GLU A 90 10.55 14.88 -7.05
CA GLU A 90 11.21 15.48 -5.88
C GLU A 90 10.27 15.48 -4.66
N GLU A 91 8.99 15.71 -4.90
CA GLU A 91 7.90 15.73 -3.95
C GLU A 91 7.78 14.39 -3.17
N ILE A 92 8.01 13.26 -3.84
CA ILE A 92 8.02 11.95 -3.19
C ILE A 92 9.18 11.87 -2.21
N ASN A 93 10.36 12.37 -2.60
CA ASN A 93 11.51 12.37 -1.71
C ASN A 93 11.28 13.26 -0.49
N GLU A 94 10.67 14.43 -0.65
CA GLU A 94 10.31 15.31 0.46
C GLU A 94 9.32 14.66 1.42
N ASP A 95 8.32 13.95 0.91
CA ASP A 95 7.24 13.35 1.72
C ASP A 95 7.66 12.07 2.42
N THR A 96 8.62 11.34 1.86
CA THR A 96 9.07 10.05 2.39
C THR A 96 10.43 10.12 3.05
N ALA A 97 11.18 11.22 2.91
CA ALA A 97 12.43 11.43 3.62
C ALA A 97 12.15 11.68 5.10
N VAL A 98 12.80 10.88 5.94
CA VAL A 98 12.79 11.04 7.39
C VAL A 98 14.23 11.14 7.85
N THR A 99 14.66 12.29 8.33
CA THR A 99 16.05 12.45 8.78
C THR A 99 16.28 11.85 10.16
N ALA A 100 17.54 11.61 10.52
CA ALA A 100 17.89 11.23 11.88
C ALA A 100 17.40 12.27 12.92
N GLN A 101 17.49 13.55 12.59
CA GLN A 101 17.04 14.66 13.41
C GLN A 101 15.53 14.62 13.61
N ASP A 102 14.78 14.32 12.55
CA ASP A 102 13.34 14.19 12.63
C ASP A 102 13.01 13.21 13.73
N LEU A 103 13.64 12.03 13.78
CA LEU A 103 13.45 10.97 14.76
C LEU A 103 14.11 11.22 16.14
N GLY A 104 14.70 12.40 16.37
CA GLY A 104 15.32 12.78 17.63
C GLY A 104 16.71 12.17 17.86
N ALA A 105 17.34 11.67 16.80
CA ALA A 105 18.74 11.28 16.81
C ALA A 105 19.62 12.47 16.41
N ALA A 106 20.79 12.61 17.05
CA ALA A 106 21.70 13.72 16.78
C ALA A 106 22.36 13.66 15.39
N SER A 107 22.49 12.46 14.82
CA SER A 107 23.09 12.22 13.52
C SER A 107 22.68 10.85 12.98
N GLU A 108 22.88 10.64 11.68
CA GLU A 108 22.82 9.31 11.06
C GLU A 108 23.69 8.27 11.80
N PRO A 109 23.26 7.01 11.88
CA PRO A 109 23.96 5.98 12.63
C PRO A 109 25.28 5.60 11.96
N ARG A 110 26.40 5.92 12.63
CA ARG A 110 27.75 5.54 12.16
C ARG A 110 28.13 4.10 12.48
N VAL A 111 27.55 3.53 13.54
CA VAL A 111 27.79 2.15 13.96
C VAL A 111 26.56 1.34 13.63
N LEU A 112 26.70 0.52 12.59
CA LEU A 112 25.70 -0.40 12.08
C LEU A 112 25.85 -1.79 12.74
N PRO A 113 24.84 -2.66 12.65
CA PRO A 113 24.83 -3.97 13.33
C PRO A 113 25.78 -5.04 12.80
N ASP A 114 26.43 -4.78 11.67
CA ASP A 114 27.53 -5.54 11.08
C ASP A 114 28.89 -5.16 11.72
N SER A 115 28.96 -3.99 12.37
CA SER A 115 30.16 -3.56 13.09
C SER A 115 30.36 -4.36 14.39
N PRO A 116 31.59 -4.83 14.68
CA PRO A 116 31.89 -5.52 15.94
C PRO A 116 31.63 -4.64 17.17
N PHE A 117 31.68 -3.31 17.01
CA PHE A 117 31.41 -2.35 18.09
C PHE A 117 29.92 -2.21 18.42
N TYR A 118 29.01 -2.80 17.63
CA TYR A 118 27.57 -2.72 17.86
C TYR A 118 27.13 -3.40 19.17
N ILE A 119 27.91 -4.37 19.66
CA ILE A 119 27.67 -5.05 20.95
C ILE A 119 27.64 -4.04 22.10
N PHE A 120 28.56 -3.08 22.11
CA PHE A 120 28.62 -2.04 23.14
C PHE A 120 27.39 -1.11 23.08
N LYS A 121 26.86 -0.85 21.89
CA LYS A 121 25.64 -0.07 21.69
C LYS A 121 24.43 -0.76 22.31
N ARG A 122 24.27 -2.07 22.06
CA ARG A 122 23.19 -2.88 22.65
C ARG A 122 23.27 -2.91 24.18
N TRP A 123 24.48 -3.15 24.72
CA TRP A 123 24.69 -3.17 26.16
C TRP A 123 24.38 -1.81 26.81
N GLY A 124 24.85 -0.71 26.23
CA GLY A 124 24.58 0.64 26.73
C GLY A 124 23.08 0.99 26.78
N ARG A 125 22.30 0.56 25.77
CA ARG A 125 20.83 0.70 25.75
C ARG A 125 20.19 -0.04 26.91
N SER A 126 20.57 -1.30 27.14
CA SER A 126 20.04 -2.11 28.25
C SER A 126 20.34 -1.52 29.62
N VAL A 127 21.58 -1.05 29.86
CA VAL A 127 21.96 -0.43 31.13
C VAL A 127 21.17 0.85 31.38
N ARG A 128 21.04 1.72 30.38
CA ARG A 128 20.29 2.97 30.50
C ARG A 128 18.83 2.71 30.88
N ARG A 129 18.20 1.74 30.23
CA ARG A 129 16.80 1.34 30.51
C ARG A 129 16.61 0.90 31.96
N LEU A 130 17.53 0.10 32.52
CA LEU A 130 17.42 -0.38 33.91
C LEU A 130 17.50 0.75 34.95
N VAL A 131 18.13 1.88 34.61
CA VAL A 131 18.26 3.02 35.53
C VAL A 131 17.03 3.93 35.50
N ILE A 132 16.23 3.91 34.43
CA ILE A 132 15.04 4.77 34.29
C ILE A 132 13.86 4.17 35.05
N ARG A 133 13.44 4.85 36.12
CA ARG A 133 12.31 4.45 36.98
C ARG A 133 10.97 5.10 36.61
N ASN A 134 10.99 6.28 36.00
CA ASN A 134 9.76 6.98 35.61
C ASN A 134 9.18 6.34 34.33
N PRO A 135 7.87 6.04 34.28
CA PRO A 135 7.25 5.35 33.15
C PRO A 135 7.31 6.16 31.85
N VAL A 136 7.00 7.47 31.91
CA VAL A 136 7.09 8.37 30.74
C VAL A 136 8.51 8.42 30.17
N ALA A 137 9.52 8.59 31.04
CA ALA A 137 10.92 8.59 30.64
C ALA A 137 11.37 7.24 30.05
N ARG A 138 10.80 6.13 30.51
CA ARG A 138 11.10 4.80 29.98
C ARG A 138 10.49 4.63 28.60
N ALA A 139 9.23 5.03 28.42
CA ALA A 139 8.54 5.00 27.14
C ALA A 139 9.24 5.90 26.10
N GLU A 140 9.66 7.10 26.48
CA GLU A 140 10.46 8.01 25.64
C GLU A 140 11.79 7.35 25.19
N GLU A 141 12.51 6.69 26.10
CA GLU A 141 13.76 6.03 25.78
C GLU A 141 13.55 4.81 24.86
N ASP A 142 12.49 4.03 25.09
CA ASP A 142 12.16 2.87 24.25
C ASP A 142 11.74 3.31 22.85
N LEU A 143 10.96 4.39 22.73
CA LEU A 143 10.63 5.03 21.45
C LEU A 143 11.88 5.50 20.72
N ARG A 144 12.81 6.15 21.44
CA ARG A 144 14.09 6.60 20.89
C ARG A 144 14.94 5.42 20.40
N VAL A 145 14.95 4.30 21.11
CA VAL A 145 15.67 3.09 20.71
C VAL A 145 15.04 2.44 19.48
N ALA A 146 13.71 2.34 19.43
CA ALA A 146 12.97 1.84 18.27
C ALA A 146 13.32 2.64 17.01
N ASN A 147 13.20 3.97 17.08
CA ASN A 147 13.53 4.87 15.98
C ASN A 147 14.99 4.72 15.51
N GLN A 148 15.94 4.57 16.44
CA GLN A 148 17.34 4.33 16.07
C GLN A 148 17.54 3.01 15.33
N LYS A 149 16.82 1.95 15.72
CA LYS A 149 16.90 0.66 15.02
C LYS A 149 16.33 0.78 13.61
N LEU A 150 15.22 1.51 13.42
CA LEU A 150 14.68 1.76 12.09
C LEU A 150 15.61 2.59 11.22
N LEU A 151 16.28 3.62 11.78
CA LEU A 151 17.32 4.38 11.07
C LEU A 151 18.50 3.50 10.65
N GLU A 152 18.97 2.65 11.54
CA GLU A 152 20.05 1.71 11.23
C GLU A 152 19.61 0.69 10.17
N ALA A 153 18.34 0.24 10.22
CA ALA A 153 17.76 -0.73 9.30
C ALA A 153 17.64 -0.13 7.89
N ARG A 154 17.08 1.08 7.77
CA ARG A 154 17.06 1.84 6.52
C ARG A 154 18.46 2.03 5.96
N ARG A 155 19.40 2.50 6.79
CA ARG A 155 20.76 2.75 6.33
C ARG A 155 21.44 1.47 5.83
N LEU A 156 21.16 0.34 6.46
CA LEU A 156 21.71 -0.95 6.04
C LEU A 156 21.08 -1.42 4.72
N ALA A 157 19.77 -1.24 4.54
CA ALA A 157 19.08 -1.52 3.28
C ALA A 157 19.60 -0.64 2.13
N GLU A 158 19.82 0.66 2.37
CA GLU A 158 20.40 1.59 1.39
C GLU A 158 21.82 1.18 0.94
N LEU A 159 22.66 0.74 1.87
CA LEU A 159 24.08 0.46 1.60
C LEU A 159 24.33 -0.92 0.99
N ARG A 160 23.45 -1.89 1.26
CA ARG A 160 23.71 -3.31 0.97
C ARG A 160 22.58 -4.00 0.19
N GLY A 161 21.41 -3.35 0.08
CA GLY A 161 20.23 -3.92 -0.57
C GLY A 161 19.91 -5.32 -0.06
N GLU A 162 19.81 -6.26 -1.00
CA GLU A 162 19.52 -7.67 -0.78
C GLU A 162 20.44 -8.36 0.25
N GLN A 163 21.74 -8.05 0.25
CA GLN A 163 22.69 -8.69 1.16
C GLN A 163 22.41 -8.40 2.65
N ALA A 164 21.60 -7.39 2.94
CA ALA A 164 21.21 -7.00 4.29
C ALA A 164 19.81 -7.45 4.70
N ALA A 165 19.03 -8.10 3.82
CA ALA A 165 17.64 -8.49 4.04
C ALA A 165 17.37 -9.09 5.44
N ASP A 166 18.07 -10.16 5.80
CA ASP A 166 17.90 -10.86 7.09
C ASP A 166 18.19 -9.96 8.29
N LYS A 167 19.22 -9.12 8.17
CA LYS A 167 19.65 -8.23 9.24
C LYS A 167 18.64 -7.10 9.41
N VAL A 168 18.18 -6.51 8.32
CA VAL A 168 17.15 -5.47 8.30
C VAL A 168 15.85 -6.00 8.90
N GLY A 169 15.40 -7.20 8.48
CA GLY A 169 14.25 -7.89 9.05
C GLY A 169 14.35 -8.07 10.57
N SER A 170 15.50 -8.53 11.05
CA SER A 170 15.74 -8.72 12.49
C SER A 170 15.69 -7.40 13.29
N MET A 171 16.16 -6.30 12.70
CA MET A 171 16.15 -4.98 13.37
C MET A 171 14.76 -4.36 13.41
N VAL A 172 13.99 -4.55 12.34
CA VAL A 172 12.59 -4.14 12.26
C VAL A 172 11.76 -4.90 13.29
N GLU A 173 11.94 -6.21 13.41
CA GLU A 173 11.30 -7.03 14.45
C GLU A 173 11.71 -6.57 15.87
N GLU A 174 12.99 -6.28 16.06
CA GLU A 174 13.50 -5.73 17.31
C GLU A 174 12.90 -4.35 17.67
N ALA A 175 12.64 -3.50 16.67
CA ALA A 175 11.95 -2.22 16.85
C ALA A 175 10.48 -2.45 17.22
N GLY A 176 9.80 -3.39 16.56
CA GLY A 176 8.45 -3.81 16.95
C GLY A 176 8.37 -4.25 18.41
N ARG A 177 9.38 -4.99 18.91
CA ARG A 177 9.49 -5.35 20.33
C ARG A 177 9.73 -4.17 21.27
N ASP A 178 10.39 -3.11 20.81
CA ASP A 178 10.46 -1.85 21.57
C ASP A 178 9.08 -1.18 21.65
N TYR A 179 8.29 -1.17 20.57
CA TYR A 179 6.90 -0.67 20.62
C TYR A 179 5.99 -1.43 21.58
N ALA A 180 6.16 -2.75 21.70
CA ALA A 180 5.43 -3.54 22.70
C ALA A 180 5.73 -3.05 24.13
N ARG A 181 6.99 -2.70 24.42
CA ARG A 181 7.37 -2.14 25.73
C ARG A 181 6.86 -0.72 25.94
N ILE A 182 6.80 0.09 24.87
CA ILE A 182 6.21 1.42 24.93
C ILE A 182 4.74 1.30 25.35
N ARG A 183 3.99 0.37 24.75
CA ARG A 183 2.59 0.08 25.13
C ARG A 183 2.46 -0.27 26.61
N GLU A 184 3.29 -1.18 27.11
CA GLU A 184 3.29 -1.57 28.54
C GLU A 184 3.54 -0.36 29.45
N ALA A 185 4.55 0.46 29.14
CA ALA A 185 4.87 1.65 29.92
C ALA A 185 3.78 2.73 29.81
N ALA A 186 3.09 2.81 28.68
CA ALA A 186 2.06 3.80 28.40
C ALA A 186 0.78 3.59 29.21
N MET A 187 0.48 2.35 29.62
CA MET A 187 -0.65 2.09 30.53
C MET A 187 -0.51 2.84 31.86
N ASP A 188 0.71 3.06 32.34
CA ASP A 188 1.01 3.86 33.53
C ASP A 188 0.92 5.38 33.29
N ILE A 189 0.87 5.82 32.02
CA ILE A 189 0.85 7.23 31.60
C ILE A 189 -0.59 7.72 31.39
N ARG A 190 -1.56 6.83 31.22
CA ARG A 190 -2.96 7.18 30.87
C ARG A 190 -3.57 8.24 31.77
N SER A 191 -3.35 8.16 33.08
CA SER A 191 -3.87 9.11 34.08
C SER A 191 -2.87 10.20 34.49
N ASP A 192 -1.74 10.30 33.80
CA ASP A 192 -0.71 11.31 34.06
C ASP A 192 -0.96 12.51 33.14
N ASP A 193 -1.52 13.58 33.71
CA ASP A 193 -1.73 14.87 33.02
C ASP A 193 -0.52 15.80 33.11
N SER A 194 0.66 15.29 33.50
CA SER A 194 1.86 16.12 33.53
C SER A 194 2.22 16.62 32.13
N GLU A 195 2.81 17.81 32.06
CA GLU A 195 3.31 18.40 30.81
C GLU A 195 4.27 17.45 30.07
N ARG A 196 4.99 16.59 30.81
CA ARG A 196 5.86 15.57 30.21
C ARG A 196 5.06 14.47 29.53
N ALA A 197 4.02 13.95 30.18
CA ALA A 197 3.14 12.95 29.59
C ALA A 197 2.45 13.47 28.33
N GLU A 198 1.94 14.71 28.36
CA GLU A 198 1.33 15.34 27.18
C GLU A 198 2.32 15.52 26.02
N ARG A 199 3.56 15.94 26.30
CA ARG A 199 4.62 15.99 25.28
C ARG A 199 4.96 14.62 24.72
N PHE A 200 4.94 13.58 25.56
CA PHE A 200 5.19 12.21 25.11
C PHE A 200 4.08 11.71 24.19
N LYS A 201 2.81 11.99 24.50
CA LYS A 201 1.67 11.66 23.62
C LYS A 201 1.81 12.35 22.26
N ASP A 202 2.11 13.65 22.24
CA ASP A 202 2.38 14.42 21.00
C ASP A 202 3.54 13.80 20.21
N LEU A 203 4.63 13.46 20.89
CA LEU A 203 5.79 12.84 20.29
C LEU A 203 5.45 11.47 19.69
N LEU A 204 4.67 10.64 20.38
CA LEU A 204 4.28 9.32 19.89
C LEU A 204 3.45 9.40 18.61
N ALA A 205 2.49 10.33 18.55
CA ALA A 205 1.71 10.58 17.34
C ALA A 205 2.63 10.97 16.16
N ASP A 206 3.52 11.96 16.35
CA ASP A 206 4.51 12.36 15.33
C ASP A 206 5.42 11.20 14.89
N ARG A 207 5.89 10.37 15.84
CA ARG A 207 6.74 9.21 15.52
C ARG A 207 6.02 8.14 14.72
N THR A 208 4.71 8.01 14.87
CA THR A 208 3.93 7.01 14.14
C THR A 208 3.95 7.30 12.64
N PHE A 209 3.76 8.56 12.23
CA PHE A 209 3.88 8.98 10.82
C PHE A 209 5.30 8.76 10.27
N LYS A 210 6.32 9.18 11.02
CA LYS A 210 7.73 9.03 10.60
C LYS A 210 8.16 7.56 10.51
N MET A 211 7.68 6.72 11.43
CA MET A 211 7.93 5.29 11.41
C MET A 211 7.37 4.64 10.15
N GLN A 212 6.12 4.97 9.77
CA GLN A 212 5.50 4.41 8.57
C GLN A 212 6.33 4.74 7.32
N ARG A 213 6.69 6.02 7.14
CA ARG A 213 7.54 6.48 6.03
C ARG A 213 8.91 5.76 6.00
N MET A 214 9.48 5.49 7.17
CA MET A 214 10.73 4.73 7.29
C MET A 214 10.57 3.27 6.85
N PHE A 215 9.45 2.62 7.18
CA PHE A 215 9.18 1.27 6.70
C PHE A 215 9.04 1.24 5.18
N ASP A 216 8.32 2.19 4.60
CA ASP A 216 8.14 2.25 3.14
C ASP A 216 9.50 2.39 2.42
N ARG A 217 10.40 3.23 2.94
CA ARG A 217 11.77 3.36 2.44
C ARG A 217 12.61 2.10 2.60
N ILE A 218 12.38 1.33 3.66
CA ILE A 218 13.05 0.03 3.84
C ILE A 218 12.51 -0.97 2.80
N GLU A 219 11.19 -1.04 2.61
CA GLU A 219 10.54 -1.92 1.64
C GLU A 219 10.99 -1.64 0.20
N GLU A 220 11.15 -0.38 -0.20
CA GLU A 220 11.66 0.00 -1.54
C GLU A 220 13.02 -0.62 -1.90
N ARG A 221 13.85 -0.94 -0.90
CA ARG A 221 15.26 -1.32 -1.10
C ARG A 221 15.53 -2.80 -0.90
N LEU A 222 14.51 -3.57 -0.55
CA LEU A 222 14.65 -4.96 -0.18
C LEU A 222 14.08 -5.91 -1.25
N PRO A 223 14.67 -7.12 -1.35
CA PRO A 223 14.15 -8.20 -2.17
C PRO A 223 12.84 -8.73 -1.57
N GLU A 224 12.07 -9.42 -2.39
CA GLU A 224 10.68 -9.79 -2.09
C GLU A 224 10.55 -10.71 -0.90
N GLU A 225 11.47 -11.66 -0.73
CA GLU A 225 11.48 -12.61 0.37
C GLU A 225 11.58 -11.89 1.72
N ALA A 226 12.28 -10.76 1.76
CA ALA A 226 12.40 -9.94 2.96
C ALA A 226 11.15 -9.09 3.23
N LEU A 227 10.41 -8.71 2.18
CA LEU A 227 9.25 -7.82 2.28
C LEU A 227 8.13 -8.44 3.13
N ALA A 228 7.89 -9.74 3.02
CA ALA A 228 6.88 -10.45 3.82
C ALA A 228 7.05 -10.17 5.31
N ARG A 229 8.27 -10.39 5.80
CA ARG A 229 8.64 -10.22 7.20
C ARG A 229 8.65 -8.75 7.60
N ILE A 230 9.09 -7.84 6.73
CA ILE A 230 9.10 -6.41 7.03
C ILE A 230 7.67 -5.88 7.16
N ARG A 231 6.77 -6.23 6.23
CA ARG A 231 5.35 -5.84 6.25
C ARG A 231 4.63 -6.35 7.48
N GLU A 232 4.84 -7.61 7.85
CA GLU A 232 4.28 -8.16 9.10
C GLU A 232 4.74 -7.38 10.34
N ASN A 233 6.03 -7.04 10.40
CA ASN A 233 6.54 -6.27 11.54
C ASN A 233 6.08 -4.80 11.52
N LYS A 234 5.91 -4.21 10.34
CA LYS A 234 5.31 -2.89 10.14
C LYS A 234 3.87 -2.88 10.65
N GLU A 235 3.06 -3.85 10.25
CA GLU A 235 1.69 -4.07 10.72
C GLU A 235 1.63 -4.18 12.25
N GLN A 236 2.44 -5.06 12.86
CA GLN A 236 2.48 -5.23 14.31
C GLN A 236 2.98 -3.98 15.05
N ALA A 237 3.95 -3.26 14.49
CA ALA A 237 4.45 -2.02 15.09
C ALA A 237 3.37 -0.93 15.07
N LEU A 238 2.61 -0.84 13.97
CA LEU A 238 1.53 0.13 13.82
C LEU A 238 0.33 -0.21 14.71
N GLU A 239 -0.05 -1.48 14.80
CA GLU A 239 -1.07 -1.96 15.75
C GLU A 239 -0.69 -1.57 17.19
N ARG A 240 0.54 -1.88 17.62
CA ARG A 240 1.02 -1.51 18.97
C ARG A 240 1.04 -0.01 19.18
N ALA A 241 1.43 0.78 18.17
CA ALA A 241 1.39 2.23 18.24
C ALA A 241 -0.05 2.75 18.38
N GLY A 242 -0.98 2.20 17.62
CA GLY A 242 -2.41 2.48 17.69
C GLY A 242 -2.99 2.16 19.07
N GLU A 243 -2.82 0.94 19.56
CA GLU A 243 -3.24 0.53 20.91
C GLU A 243 -2.63 1.41 22.02
N THR A 244 -1.39 1.87 21.82
CA THR A 244 -0.72 2.77 22.77
C THR A 244 -1.39 4.14 22.76
N LEU A 245 -1.59 4.73 21.58
CA LEU A 245 -2.22 6.04 21.42
C LEU A 245 -3.65 6.07 21.97
N THR A 246 -4.43 5.03 21.68
CA THR A 246 -5.82 4.89 22.18
C THR A 246 -5.87 4.57 23.67
N GLY A 247 -4.85 3.87 24.19
CA GLY A 247 -4.73 3.58 25.60
C GLY A 247 -4.38 4.78 26.47
N ILE A 248 -3.76 5.82 25.92
CA ILE A 248 -3.27 6.99 26.68
C ILE A 248 -4.01 8.29 26.41
N ASP A 249 -4.91 8.34 25.42
CA ASP A 249 -5.66 9.53 25.08
C ASP A 249 -7.17 9.25 24.97
N GLU A 250 -7.95 10.31 25.17
CA GLU A 250 -9.40 10.25 24.92
C GLU A 250 -9.67 10.39 23.41
N PRO A 251 -10.74 9.78 22.86
CA PRO A 251 -11.01 9.80 21.42
C PRO A 251 -10.96 11.20 20.79
N GLU A 252 -11.52 12.21 21.46
CA GLU A 252 -11.54 13.59 20.96
C GLU A 252 -10.14 14.19 20.84
N ARG A 253 -9.31 14.00 21.88
CA ARG A 253 -7.93 14.50 21.92
C ARG A 253 -7.03 13.73 20.97
N LEU A 254 -7.27 12.43 20.82
CA LEU A 254 -6.57 11.58 19.87
C LEU A 254 -6.73 12.11 18.44
N ALA A 255 -7.96 12.43 18.03
CA ALA A 255 -8.24 12.98 16.70
C ALA A 255 -7.49 14.29 16.45
N GLU A 256 -7.54 15.23 17.40
CA GLU A 256 -6.84 16.51 17.33
C GLU A 256 -5.32 16.31 17.26
N ARG A 257 -4.79 15.41 18.10
CA ARG A 257 -3.36 15.13 18.17
C ARG A 257 -2.82 14.49 16.90
N LEU A 258 -3.54 13.52 16.34
CA LEU A 258 -3.18 12.90 15.06
C LEU A 258 -3.25 13.91 13.91
N SER A 259 -4.29 14.75 13.88
CA SER A 259 -4.40 15.82 12.88
C SER A 259 -3.24 16.81 12.97
N LYS A 260 -2.90 17.27 14.19
CA LYS A 260 -1.76 18.16 14.46
C LYS A 260 -0.43 17.51 14.08
N ALA A 261 -0.24 16.24 14.42
CA ALA A 261 0.97 15.49 14.07
C ALA A 261 1.13 15.34 12.56
N ALA A 262 0.05 15.03 11.84
CA ALA A 262 0.04 14.98 10.38
C ALA A 262 0.43 16.34 9.76
N ASP A 263 -0.14 17.45 10.24
CA ASP A 263 0.16 18.79 9.70
C ASP A 263 1.59 19.23 9.93
N ALA A 264 2.12 18.90 11.11
CA ALA A 264 3.47 19.23 11.51
C ALA A 264 4.53 18.43 10.75
N GLN A 265 4.14 17.41 9.96
CA GLN A 265 5.09 16.73 9.10
C GLN A 265 5.63 17.70 8.04
N SER A 266 6.94 17.63 7.82
CA SER A 266 7.58 18.21 6.65
C SER A 266 7.24 17.40 5.40
N GLY A 267 7.26 18.07 4.25
CA GLY A 267 7.00 17.48 2.95
C GLY A 267 6.61 18.56 1.93
N SER A 268 6.31 18.08 0.73
CA SER A 268 5.78 18.81 -0.41
C SER A 268 4.33 19.27 -0.19
N GLU A 269 3.72 19.90 -1.20
CA GLU A 269 2.29 20.17 -1.26
C GLU A 269 1.41 18.91 -1.18
N PHE A 270 1.95 17.71 -1.46
CA PHE A 270 1.20 16.46 -1.45
C PHE A 270 1.35 15.63 -0.17
N LYS A 271 2.08 16.13 0.84
CA LYS A 271 2.36 15.40 2.09
C LYS A 271 1.12 14.87 2.81
N HIS A 272 -0.02 15.55 2.64
CA HIS A 272 -1.29 15.15 3.24
C HIS A 272 -1.83 13.84 2.64
N PHE A 273 -1.48 13.52 1.39
CA PHE A 273 -1.79 12.23 0.76
C PHE A 273 -1.08 11.09 1.49
N LYS A 274 0.24 11.22 1.72
CA LYS A 274 1.00 10.21 2.48
C LYS A 274 0.54 10.10 3.93
N ASN A 275 0.17 11.21 4.55
CA ASN A 275 -0.38 11.20 5.92
C ASN A 275 -1.73 10.46 5.99
N LEU A 276 -2.59 10.59 4.99
CA LEU A 276 -3.86 9.86 4.92
C LEU A 276 -3.66 8.35 4.82
N GLU A 277 -2.62 7.89 4.11
CA GLU A 277 -2.27 6.47 4.08
C GLU A 277 -1.96 5.95 5.49
N VAL A 278 -1.14 6.68 6.26
CA VAL A 278 -0.81 6.31 7.64
C VAL A 278 -2.06 6.29 8.52
N LEU A 279 -2.95 7.28 8.37
CA LEU A 279 -4.17 7.36 9.17
C LEU A 279 -5.12 6.19 8.88
N LYS A 280 -5.34 5.84 7.60
CA LYS A 280 -6.13 4.67 7.22
C LYS A 280 -5.53 3.38 7.75
N ASP A 281 -4.21 3.23 7.63
CA ASP A 281 -3.51 2.08 8.18
C ASP A 281 -3.61 2.01 9.72
N LEU A 282 -3.62 3.14 10.40
CA LEU A 282 -3.80 3.20 11.85
C LEU A 282 -5.24 2.85 12.24
N ARG A 283 -6.24 3.37 11.51
CA ARG A 283 -7.66 3.11 11.75
C ARG A 283 -7.97 1.63 11.77
N ASP A 284 -7.43 0.88 10.82
CA ASP A 284 -7.78 -0.53 10.67
C ASP A 284 -7.11 -1.39 11.76
N ARG A 285 -6.10 -0.84 12.47
CA ARG A 285 -5.32 -1.51 13.52
C ARG A 285 -5.58 -0.99 14.92
N VAL A 286 -6.61 -0.16 15.11
CA VAL A 286 -7.07 0.25 16.45
C VAL A 286 -8.41 -0.39 16.82
N PRO A 287 -8.74 -0.43 18.13
CA PRO A 287 -10.08 -0.81 18.58
C PRO A 287 -11.17 0.08 17.97
N GLU A 288 -12.37 -0.48 17.80
CA GLU A 288 -13.52 0.18 17.16
C GLU A 288 -13.87 1.53 17.82
N GLU A 289 -13.71 1.65 19.15
CA GLU A 289 -13.99 2.89 19.89
C GLU A 289 -13.10 4.06 19.46
N ALA A 290 -11.90 3.77 18.93
CA ALA A 290 -10.95 4.77 18.47
C ALA A 290 -11.00 5.02 16.97
N ARG A 291 -11.65 4.14 16.19
CA ARG A 291 -11.75 4.30 14.73
C ARG A 291 -12.40 5.63 14.37
N GLU A 292 -13.44 6.04 15.08
CA GLU A 292 -14.11 7.32 14.83
C GLU A 292 -13.23 8.55 15.10
N ALA A 293 -12.33 8.49 16.08
CA ALA A 293 -11.34 9.54 16.30
C ALA A 293 -10.37 9.66 15.12
N ILE A 294 -9.91 8.52 14.59
CA ILE A 294 -9.01 8.49 13.44
C ILE A 294 -9.74 8.91 12.17
N ARG A 295 -11.00 8.49 11.96
CA ARG A 295 -11.84 8.97 10.84
C ARG A 295 -11.95 10.50 10.83
N ARG A 296 -12.16 11.13 11.98
CA ARG A 296 -12.14 12.62 12.09
C ARG A 296 -10.80 13.21 11.68
N ALA A 297 -9.68 12.56 12.01
CA ALA A 297 -8.35 12.98 11.55
C ALA A 297 -8.17 12.76 10.03
N GLU A 298 -8.69 11.67 9.47
CA GLU A 298 -8.73 11.41 8.03
C GLU A 298 -9.53 12.48 7.30
N GLU A 299 -10.71 12.85 7.79
CA GLU A 299 -11.55 13.91 7.19
C GLU A 299 -10.83 15.26 7.17
N ASN A 300 -10.15 15.61 8.28
CA ASN A 300 -9.33 16.82 8.32
C ASN A 300 -8.15 16.76 7.35
N GLY A 301 -7.47 15.62 7.25
CA GLY A 301 -6.38 15.40 6.30
C GLY A 301 -6.85 15.48 4.85
N LEU A 302 -8.01 14.91 4.54
CA LEU A 302 -8.62 14.91 3.21
C LEU A 302 -9.04 16.33 2.80
N ARG A 303 -9.62 17.10 3.73
CA ARG A 303 -9.94 18.51 3.50
C ARG A 303 -8.69 19.31 3.15
N ARG A 304 -7.58 19.10 3.87
CA ARG A 304 -6.31 19.81 3.61
C ARG A 304 -5.69 19.41 2.29
N LEU A 305 -5.62 18.11 2.00
CA LEU A 305 -5.16 17.63 0.70
C LEU A 305 -5.97 18.26 -0.44
N LYS A 306 -7.29 18.36 -0.27
CA LYS A 306 -8.16 19.06 -1.23
C LYS A 306 -7.77 20.54 -1.38
N GLU A 307 -7.66 21.26 -0.26
CA GLU A 307 -7.28 22.67 -0.24
C GLU A 307 -5.91 22.91 -0.90
N ASP A 308 -4.94 22.03 -0.66
CA ASP A 308 -3.60 22.11 -1.24
C ASP A 308 -3.65 21.89 -2.76
N ILE A 309 -4.36 20.85 -3.22
CA ILE A 309 -4.53 20.56 -4.65
C ILE A 309 -5.30 21.68 -5.37
N GLU A 310 -6.37 22.20 -4.76
CA GLU A 310 -7.17 23.30 -5.33
C GLU A 310 -6.45 24.66 -5.26
N GLY A 311 -5.56 24.84 -4.29
CA GLY A 311 -4.71 26.02 -4.16
C GLY A 311 -3.52 26.00 -5.13
N ALA A 312 -3.04 24.81 -5.49
CA ALA A 312 -1.87 24.63 -6.35
C ALA A 312 -2.11 25.14 -7.79
N PRO A 313 -1.11 25.76 -8.44
CA PRO A 313 -1.10 26.03 -9.86
C PRO A 313 -1.36 24.79 -10.71
N ILE A 314 -1.91 24.96 -11.91
CA ILE A 314 -2.24 23.85 -12.83
C ILE A 314 -1.04 22.94 -13.08
N GLN A 315 0.16 23.51 -13.21
CA GLN A 315 1.42 22.78 -13.43
C GLN A 315 1.78 21.87 -12.24
N GLU A 316 1.56 22.32 -11.01
CA GLU A 316 1.79 21.50 -9.81
C GLU A 316 0.74 20.39 -9.72
N ARG A 317 -0.52 20.68 -10.03
CA ARG A 317 -1.57 19.64 -10.10
C ARG A 317 -1.27 18.52 -11.11
N GLU A 318 -0.53 18.83 -12.17
CA GLU A 318 -0.09 17.82 -13.14
C GLU A 318 0.97 16.87 -12.56
N LYS A 319 1.78 17.34 -11.60
CA LYS A 319 2.75 16.49 -10.90
C LYS A 319 2.09 15.50 -9.93
N PHE A 320 0.86 15.75 -9.50
CA PHE A 320 0.15 14.87 -8.57
C PHE A 320 0.03 13.44 -9.10
N ASP A 321 -0.13 13.31 -10.42
CA ASP A 321 -0.19 12.02 -11.09
C ASP A 321 1.13 11.22 -10.97
N ASP A 322 2.24 11.86 -11.34
CA ASP A 322 3.58 11.27 -11.20
C ASP A 322 3.93 10.98 -9.74
N TYR A 323 3.50 11.87 -8.83
CA TYR A 323 3.66 11.71 -7.40
C TYR A 323 2.99 10.42 -6.91
N VAL A 324 1.69 10.23 -7.18
CA VAL A 324 0.97 9.02 -6.74
C VAL A 324 1.57 7.77 -7.36
N ARG A 325 1.92 7.81 -8.65
CA ARG A 325 2.54 6.67 -9.33
C ARG A 325 3.85 6.25 -8.66
N GLY A 326 4.71 7.20 -8.33
CA GLY A 326 6.00 6.90 -7.70
C GLY A 326 5.92 6.64 -6.19
N LEU A 327 4.87 7.09 -5.50
CA LEU A 327 4.81 7.09 -4.03
C LEU A 327 4.88 5.67 -3.46
N PRO A 328 5.87 5.29 -2.64
CA PRO A 328 5.91 3.96 -2.04
C PRO A 328 4.78 3.76 -1.04
N GLY A 329 4.45 2.49 -0.79
CA GLY A 329 3.45 2.09 0.19
C GLY A 329 2.40 1.16 -0.39
N ASP A 330 1.24 1.14 0.25
CA ASP A 330 0.10 0.31 -0.13
C ASP A 330 -0.69 0.99 -1.27
N ALA A 331 -0.61 0.42 -2.48
CA ALA A 331 -1.28 0.94 -3.66
C ALA A 331 -2.81 0.94 -3.53
N VAL A 332 -3.40 0.00 -2.76
CA VAL A 332 -4.83 -0.03 -2.51
C VAL A 332 -5.23 1.09 -1.54
N ARG A 333 -4.36 1.50 -0.60
CA ARG A 333 -4.61 2.71 0.20
C ARG A 333 -4.57 3.98 -0.64
N HIS A 334 -3.61 4.08 -1.55
CA HIS A 334 -3.54 5.22 -2.48
C HIS A 334 -4.83 5.30 -3.29
N PHE A 335 -5.29 4.17 -3.80
CA PHE A 335 -6.55 4.03 -4.50
C PHE A 335 -7.76 4.52 -3.68
N GLU A 336 -7.88 4.08 -2.42
CA GLU A 336 -8.95 4.53 -1.51
C GLU A 336 -8.92 6.04 -1.24
N ILE A 337 -7.73 6.61 -1.04
CA ILE A 337 -7.58 8.06 -0.79
C ILE A 337 -8.05 8.84 -2.01
N ILE A 338 -7.71 8.38 -3.22
CA ILE A 338 -8.16 9.01 -4.47
C ILE A 338 -9.68 8.89 -4.62
N ASP A 339 -10.26 7.72 -4.31
CA ASP A 339 -11.71 7.52 -4.34
C ASP A 339 -12.44 8.40 -3.30
N ASP A 340 -11.87 8.56 -2.11
CA ASP A 340 -12.41 9.48 -1.09
C ASP A 340 -12.29 10.94 -1.54
N LEU A 341 -11.17 11.34 -2.13
CA LEU A 341 -10.99 12.69 -2.66
C LEU A 341 -12.00 12.98 -3.79
N ARG A 342 -12.26 12.00 -4.64
CA ARG A 342 -13.28 12.06 -5.70
C ARG A 342 -14.71 12.19 -5.16
N THR A 343 -15.07 11.32 -4.22
CA THR A 343 -16.47 11.20 -3.73
C THR A 343 -16.82 12.29 -2.73
N LYS A 344 -15.93 12.60 -1.78
CA LYS A 344 -16.16 13.59 -0.72
C LYS A 344 -15.70 14.99 -1.11
N GLY A 345 -14.75 15.10 -2.03
CA GLY A 345 -14.23 16.38 -2.48
C GLY A 345 -15.20 17.09 -3.41
N GLU A 346 -15.48 18.37 -3.12
CA GLU A 346 -16.05 19.29 -4.09
C GLU A 346 -15.02 19.81 -5.08
N LEU A 347 -14.48 18.91 -5.91
CA LEU A 347 -13.43 19.21 -6.87
C LEU A 347 -13.96 19.73 -8.21
N ALA A 348 -13.13 20.51 -8.90
CA ALA A 348 -13.41 20.96 -10.25
C ALA A 348 -13.59 19.76 -11.22
N PRO A 349 -14.54 19.80 -12.17
CA PRO A 349 -14.82 18.70 -13.08
C PRO A 349 -13.60 18.18 -13.86
N ASP A 350 -12.76 19.07 -14.37
CA ASP A 350 -11.57 18.70 -15.13
C ASP A 350 -10.55 17.93 -14.27
N PHE A 351 -10.49 18.24 -12.97
CA PHE A 351 -9.63 17.53 -12.04
C PHE A 351 -10.21 16.16 -11.65
N LEU A 352 -11.53 15.99 -11.63
CA LEU A 352 -12.14 14.66 -11.44
C LEU A 352 -11.73 13.68 -12.55
N ILE A 353 -11.65 14.12 -13.81
CA ILE A 353 -11.16 13.29 -14.92
C ILE A 353 -9.71 12.86 -14.68
N LYS A 354 -8.85 13.81 -14.28
CA LYS A 354 -7.46 13.51 -13.91
C LYS A 354 -7.39 12.50 -12.76
N LEU A 355 -8.20 12.65 -11.70
CA LEU A 355 -8.23 11.69 -10.59
C LEU A 355 -8.59 10.26 -11.03
N GLU A 356 -9.46 10.07 -12.02
CA GLU A 356 -9.75 8.71 -12.52
C GLU A 356 -8.53 8.08 -13.21
N ALA A 357 -7.74 8.88 -13.94
CA ALA A 357 -6.48 8.43 -14.52
C ALA A 357 -5.45 8.08 -13.43
N VAL A 358 -5.32 8.93 -12.41
CA VAL A 358 -4.44 8.66 -11.24
C VAL A 358 -4.88 7.40 -10.50
N LYS A 359 -6.19 7.20 -10.31
CA LYS A 359 -6.78 6.00 -9.70
C LYS A 359 -6.43 4.74 -10.48
N THR A 360 -6.49 4.81 -11.80
CA THR A 360 -6.08 3.71 -12.69
C THR A 360 -4.59 3.39 -12.57
N LYS A 361 -3.74 4.41 -12.42
CA LYS A 361 -2.30 4.21 -12.18
C LYS A 361 -2.03 3.57 -10.81
N ALA A 362 -2.80 3.91 -9.79
CA ALA A 362 -2.72 3.21 -8.50
C ALA A 362 -3.11 1.72 -8.63
N ALA A 363 -4.13 1.40 -9.43
CA ALA A 363 -4.51 0.01 -9.72
C ALA A 363 -3.46 -0.73 -10.55
N ALA A 364 -2.88 -0.09 -11.57
CA ALA A 364 -1.77 -0.64 -12.34
C ALA A 364 -0.55 -0.92 -11.43
N LYS A 365 -0.23 -0.03 -10.50
CA LYS A 365 0.82 -0.25 -9.50
C LYS A 365 0.51 -1.42 -8.58
N PHE A 366 -0.75 -1.59 -8.16
CA PHE A 366 -1.16 -2.75 -7.38
C PHE A 366 -0.97 -4.05 -8.18
N GLN A 367 -1.31 -4.05 -9.48
CA GLN A 367 -1.05 -5.15 -10.39
C GLN A 367 0.45 -5.43 -10.56
N GLU A 368 1.28 -4.41 -10.77
CA GLU A 368 2.74 -4.56 -10.87
C GLU A 368 3.33 -5.14 -9.59
N GLN A 369 2.88 -4.68 -8.42
CA GLN A 369 3.29 -5.27 -7.14
C GLN A 369 2.86 -6.74 -7.02
N PHE A 370 1.65 -7.07 -7.49
CA PHE A 370 1.13 -8.43 -7.45
C PHE A 370 1.91 -9.38 -8.39
N GLU A 371 2.16 -8.95 -9.62
CA GLU A 371 2.94 -9.67 -10.64
C GLU A 371 4.39 -9.84 -10.21
N ARG A 372 4.96 -8.82 -9.56
CA ARG A 372 6.28 -8.88 -8.96
C ARG A 372 6.41 -10.11 -8.03
N PHE A 373 5.38 -10.41 -7.24
CA PHE A 373 5.35 -11.58 -6.36
C PHE A 373 4.87 -12.88 -7.03
N ALA A 374 4.94 -13.02 -8.36
CA ALA A 374 4.50 -14.23 -9.06
C ALA A 374 5.17 -15.51 -8.53
N ASP A 375 6.44 -15.43 -8.14
CA ASP A 375 7.19 -16.56 -7.57
C ASP A 375 7.00 -16.73 -6.05
N ALA A 376 6.25 -15.83 -5.41
CA ALA A 376 5.98 -15.82 -3.98
C ALA A 376 4.46 -15.81 -3.71
N PRO A 377 3.75 -16.93 -3.93
CA PRO A 377 2.29 -17.00 -3.80
C PRO A 377 1.79 -16.64 -2.39
N GLU A 378 2.57 -16.86 -1.34
CA GLU A 378 2.24 -16.44 0.04
C GLU A 378 2.16 -14.91 0.17
N LEU A 379 3.00 -14.17 -0.58
CA LEU A 379 2.97 -12.70 -0.61
C LEU A 379 1.79 -12.18 -1.44
N GLN A 380 1.51 -12.80 -2.58
CA GLN A 380 0.30 -12.53 -3.35
C GLN A 380 -0.95 -12.76 -2.51
N ASP A 381 -0.98 -13.87 -1.76
CA ASP A 381 -2.08 -14.22 -0.88
C ASP A 381 -2.25 -13.19 0.24
N LYS A 382 -1.15 -12.77 0.86
CA LYS A 382 -1.17 -11.72 1.90
C LYS A 382 -1.68 -10.37 1.39
N MET A 383 -1.40 -10.01 0.14
CA MET A 383 -1.97 -8.80 -0.48
C MET A 383 -3.50 -8.86 -0.61
N MET A 384 -4.08 -10.06 -0.62
CA MET A 384 -5.52 -10.26 -0.70
C MET A 384 -6.22 -10.29 0.67
N ASP A 385 -5.47 -10.40 1.77
CA ASP A 385 -6.03 -10.54 3.12
C ASP A 385 -7.00 -9.41 3.48
N ARG A 386 -6.69 -8.17 3.08
CA ARG A 386 -7.58 -7.03 3.29
C ARG A 386 -8.97 -7.21 2.68
N PHE A 387 -9.05 -7.79 1.49
CA PHE A 387 -10.34 -8.06 0.85
C PHE A 387 -11.09 -9.20 1.54
N ARG A 388 -10.38 -10.12 2.20
CA ARG A 388 -10.97 -11.22 2.99
C ARG A 388 -11.50 -10.78 4.34
N GLU A 389 -11.04 -9.67 4.90
CA GLU A 389 -11.49 -9.20 6.22
C GLU A 389 -12.95 -8.73 6.21
N GLY A 390 -13.44 -8.37 5.02
CA GLY A 390 -14.81 -7.96 4.79
C GLY A 390 -15.10 -6.57 5.34
N GLU A 391 -14.12 -5.68 5.44
CA GLU A 391 -14.40 -4.28 5.77
C GLU A 391 -15.03 -3.58 4.56
N GLY A 392 -16.05 -2.76 4.79
CA GLY A 392 -16.85 -2.20 3.68
C GLY A 392 -16.06 -1.34 2.68
N VAL A 393 -14.98 -0.68 3.15
CA VAL A 393 -14.10 0.10 2.28
C VAL A 393 -13.25 -0.82 1.39
N ASP A 394 -12.79 -1.95 1.92
CA ASP A 394 -12.04 -2.95 1.16
C ASP A 394 -12.91 -3.65 0.11
N LEU A 395 -14.17 -3.98 0.45
CA LEU A 395 -15.12 -4.56 -0.51
C LEU A 395 -15.35 -3.63 -1.71
N ARG A 396 -15.43 -2.33 -1.45
CA ARG A 396 -15.56 -1.28 -2.47
C ARG A 396 -14.29 -1.18 -3.32
N ALA A 397 -13.12 -1.11 -2.70
CA ALA A 397 -11.84 -1.08 -3.41
C ALA A 397 -11.66 -2.33 -4.29
N ALA A 398 -12.00 -3.52 -3.77
CA ALA A 398 -11.99 -4.77 -4.51
C ALA A 398 -12.86 -4.71 -5.76
N GLU A 399 -14.10 -4.22 -5.64
CA GLU A 399 -15.02 -4.14 -6.79
C GLU A 399 -14.50 -3.19 -7.88
N GLN A 400 -13.87 -2.08 -7.49
CA GLN A 400 -13.32 -1.14 -8.47
C GLN A 400 -12.02 -1.66 -9.11
N LEU A 401 -11.12 -2.28 -8.33
CA LEU A 401 -9.86 -2.82 -8.84
C LEU A 401 -10.06 -3.95 -9.86
N ARG A 402 -11.09 -4.79 -9.67
CA ARG A 402 -11.38 -5.93 -10.57
C ARG A 402 -11.53 -5.52 -12.04
N GLY A 403 -12.06 -4.32 -12.31
CA GLY A 403 -12.24 -3.82 -13.68
C GLY A 403 -10.95 -3.27 -14.32
N GLN A 404 -9.87 -3.12 -13.55
CA GLN A 404 -8.66 -2.42 -13.98
C GLN A 404 -7.43 -3.33 -14.04
N VAL A 405 -7.43 -4.44 -13.31
CA VAL A 405 -6.31 -5.38 -13.26
C VAL A 405 -6.46 -6.53 -14.26
N SER A 406 -5.40 -7.33 -14.43
CA SER A 406 -5.41 -8.51 -15.30
C SER A 406 -6.50 -9.52 -14.90
N PRO A 407 -7.02 -10.35 -15.84
CA PRO A 407 -8.08 -11.31 -15.54
C PRO A 407 -7.74 -12.30 -14.41
N GLU A 408 -6.50 -12.78 -14.35
CA GLU A 408 -6.06 -13.67 -13.27
C GLU A 408 -6.14 -12.98 -11.90
N MET A 409 -5.63 -11.75 -11.84
CA MET A 409 -5.65 -10.97 -10.61
C MET A 409 -7.07 -10.56 -10.22
N ALA A 410 -7.89 -10.17 -11.19
CA ALA A 410 -9.30 -9.84 -10.99
C ALA A 410 -10.07 -11.03 -10.41
N GLU A 411 -9.75 -12.26 -10.83
CA GLU A 411 -10.31 -13.48 -10.26
C GLU A 411 -9.84 -13.72 -8.82
N LYS A 412 -8.55 -13.50 -8.52
CA LYS A 412 -8.04 -13.59 -7.14
C LYS A 412 -8.67 -12.55 -6.21
N ILE A 413 -8.80 -11.30 -6.65
CA ILE A 413 -9.54 -10.25 -5.94
C ILE A 413 -11.00 -10.68 -5.75
N ARG A 414 -11.64 -11.24 -6.79
CA ARG A 414 -13.04 -11.71 -6.72
C ARG A 414 -13.21 -12.76 -5.63
N VAL A 415 -12.35 -13.78 -5.60
CA VAL A 415 -12.40 -14.86 -4.60
C VAL A 415 -12.19 -14.30 -3.19
N ALA A 416 -11.17 -13.46 -3.00
CA ALA A 416 -10.90 -12.82 -1.71
C ALA A 416 -12.05 -11.91 -1.26
N ASN A 417 -12.65 -11.17 -2.17
CA ASN A 417 -13.81 -10.32 -1.93
C ASN A 417 -15.05 -11.14 -1.54
N ASP A 418 -15.29 -12.28 -2.19
CA ASP A 418 -16.40 -13.18 -1.84
C ASP A 418 -16.20 -13.81 -0.45
N GLU A 419 -14.96 -14.15 -0.08
CA GLU A 419 -14.62 -14.54 1.29
C GLU A 419 -14.88 -13.40 2.28
N GLY A 420 -14.51 -12.17 1.93
CA GLY A 420 -14.81 -10.96 2.68
C GLY A 420 -16.30 -10.75 2.91
N ILE A 421 -17.11 -10.88 1.86
CA ILE A 421 -18.58 -10.79 1.95
C ILE A 421 -19.14 -11.88 2.85
N ASN A 422 -18.58 -13.09 2.83
CA ASN A 422 -19.00 -14.16 3.72
C ASN A 422 -18.64 -13.85 5.19
N ARG A 423 -17.43 -13.37 5.48
CA ARG A 423 -17.04 -12.96 6.85
C ARG A 423 -17.86 -11.77 7.34
N PHE A 424 -18.12 -10.83 6.44
CA PHE A 424 -19.03 -9.73 6.67
C PHE A 424 -20.41 -10.27 7.07
N ARG A 425 -21.02 -11.15 6.27
CA ARG A 425 -22.29 -11.80 6.60
C ARG A 425 -22.27 -12.46 7.98
N GLU A 426 -21.21 -13.18 8.32
CA GLU A 426 -21.06 -13.83 9.63
C GLU A 426 -21.05 -12.81 10.78
N LYS A 427 -20.30 -11.70 10.64
CA LYS A 427 -20.27 -10.61 11.63
C LYS A 427 -21.65 -9.97 11.83
N PHE A 428 -22.45 -9.84 10.78
CA PHE A 428 -23.76 -9.17 10.81
C PHE A 428 -24.95 -10.12 10.97
N ALA A 429 -24.72 -11.43 11.02
CA ALA A 429 -25.77 -12.41 11.29
C ALA A 429 -26.42 -12.22 12.67
N GLU A 430 -25.63 -11.75 13.64
CA GLU A 430 -26.07 -11.58 15.03
C GLU A 430 -26.64 -10.19 15.33
N ASP A 431 -26.25 -9.15 14.59
CA ASP A 431 -26.71 -7.76 14.78
C ASP A 431 -26.98 -7.03 13.46
N PRO A 432 -28.25 -6.98 13.01
CA PRO A 432 -28.66 -6.19 11.84
C PRO A 432 -28.38 -4.69 11.98
N ASN A 433 -28.27 -4.12 13.18
CA ASN A 433 -27.97 -2.70 13.32
C ASN A 433 -26.50 -2.39 13.05
N ALA A 434 -25.61 -3.35 13.32
CA ALA A 434 -24.21 -3.20 13.00
C ALA A 434 -24.01 -3.00 11.48
N LEU A 435 -24.88 -3.59 10.64
CA LEU A 435 -24.85 -3.43 9.19
C LEU A 435 -25.10 -1.96 8.76
N ARG A 436 -25.99 -1.25 9.46
CA ARG A 436 -26.23 0.20 9.27
C ARG A 436 -25.09 1.07 9.78
N ALA A 437 -24.41 0.60 10.83
CA ALA A 437 -23.26 1.31 11.40
C ALA A 437 -21.99 1.16 10.55
N ALA A 438 -21.92 0.11 9.74
CA ALA A 438 -20.80 -0.17 8.86
C ALA A 438 -20.53 1.00 7.90
N ASP A 439 -19.24 1.31 7.72
CA ASP A 439 -18.82 2.53 7.02
C ASP A 439 -19.33 2.62 5.58
N PHE A 440 -19.41 1.50 4.86
CA PHE A 440 -19.95 1.50 3.49
C PHE A 440 -21.46 1.78 3.45
N ALA A 441 -22.25 1.27 4.40
CA ALA A 441 -23.69 1.54 4.45
C ALA A 441 -23.92 3.02 4.76
N ARG A 442 -23.12 3.60 5.67
CA ARG A 442 -23.13 5.05 5.93
C ARG A 442 -22.78 5.85 4.68
N LYS A 443 -21.72 5.48 3.96
CA LYS A 443 -21.30 6.12 2.70
C LYS A 443 -22.41 6.05 1.64
N ALA A 444 -23.01 4.87 1.46
CA ALA A 444 -24.14 4.65 0.55
C ALA A 444 -25.39 5.46 0.93
N LEU A 445 -25.56 5.84 2.19
CA LEU A 445 -26.66 6.69 2.63
C LEU A 445 -26.31 8.18 2.55
N GLU A 446 -25.07 8.59 2.82
CA GLU A 446 -24.70 10.00 2.86
C GLU A 446 -24.46 10.59 1.48
N ASN A 447 -23.75 9.85 0.61
CA ASN A 447 -23.40 10.28 -0.72
C ASN A 447 -23.18 9.05 -1.63
N PRO A 448 -24.25 8.30 -1.94
CA PRO A 448 -24.15 7.09 -2.73
C PRO A 448 -23.57 7.36 -4.10
N ASP A 449 -22.77 6.41 -4.60
CA ASP A 449 -22.46 6.30 -6.02
C ASP A 449 -22.76 4.90 -6.57
N ALA A 450 -22.56 4.72 -7.87
CA ALA A 450 -22.91 3.47 -8.54
C ALA A 450 -22.09 2.26 -8.05
N VAL A 451 -20.90 2.49 -7.48
CA VAL A 451 -20.06 1.43 -6.90
C VAL A 451 -20.62 0.98 -5.55
N ASP A 452 -21.12 1.92 -4.72
CA ASP A 452 -21.76 1.56 -3.45
C ASP A 452 -22.94 0.61 -3.68
N PHE A 453 -23.74 0.86 -4.72
CA PHE A 453 -24.84 -0.02 -5.08
C PHE A 453 -24.38 -1.37 -5.65
N ALA A 454 -23.29 -1.42 -6.42
CA ALA A 454 -22.71 -2.67 -6.89
C ALA A 454 -22.26 -3.56 -5.72
N VAL A 455 -21.62 -2.95 -4.71
CA VAL A 455 -21.21 -3.63 -3.48
C VAL A 455 -22.43 -4.10 -2.69
N LEU A 456 -23.45 -3.26 -2.51
CA LEU A 456 -24.70 -3.62 -1.83
C LEU A 456 -25.41 -4.79 -2.51
N GLU A 457 -25.53 -4.76 -3.84
CA GLU A 457 -26.13 -5.84 -4.61
C GLU A 457 -25.39 -7.16 -4.36
N ARG A 458 -24.06 -7.14 -4.41
CA ARG A 458 -23.25 -8.33 -4.20
C ARG A 458 -23.33 -8.87 -2.77
N ILE A 459 -23.34 -7.98 -1.78
CA ILE A 459 -23.59 -8.37 -0.39
C ILE A 459 -24.96 -9.05 -0.32
N ARG A 460 -26.02 -8.41 -0.83
CA ARG A 460 -27.39 -8.92 -0.84
C ARG A 460 -27.50 -10.31 -1.46
N GLU A 461 -26.87 -10.56 -2.61
CA GLU A 461 -26.88 -11.87 -3.28
C GLU A 461 -26.32 -13.01 -2.43
N ASN A 462 -25.45 -12.69 -1.46
CA ASN A 462 -24.80 -13.66 -0.57
C ASN A 462 -25.48 -13.76 0.81
N LEU A 463 -26.52 -12.96 1.07
CA LEU A 463 -27.28 -12.95 2.33
C LEU A 463 -28.52 -13.86 2.28
N ALA A 464 -28.95 -14.33 3.46
CA ALA A 464 -30.22 -15.04 3.60
C ALA A 464 -31.42 -14.12 3.26
N PRO A 465 -32.57 -14.66 2.78
CA PRO A 465 -33.70 -13.84 2.32
C PRO A 465 -34.15 -12.75 3.31
N GLU A 466 -34.16 -13.04 4.61
CA GLU A 466 -34.56 -12.08 5.65
C GLU A 466 -33.57 -10.91 5.78
N GLN A 467 -32.29 -11.17 5.54
CA GLN A 467 -31.24 -10.15 5.57
C GLN A 467 -31.18 -9.36 4.26
N GLN A 468 -31.61 -9.95 3.14
CA GLN A 468 -31.71 -9.25 1.85
C GLN A 468 -32.68 -8.07 1.91
N ASP A 469 -33.80 -8.21 2.62
CA ASP A 469 -34.78 -7.13 2.78
C ASP A 469 -34.18 -5.89 3.45
N PHE A 470 -33.25 -6.08 4.38
CA PHE A 470 -32.54 -4.97 5.00
C PHE A 470 -31.60 -4.27 4.01
N VAL A 471 -30.80 -5.03 3.24
CA VAL A 471 -29.91 -4.42 2.25
C VAL A 471 -30.73 -3.69 1.17
N ARG A 472 -31.87 -4.25 0.76
CA ARG A 472 -32.83 -3.56 -0.12
C ARG A 472 -33.31 -2.25 0.50
N GLN A 473 -33.59 -2.21 1.80
CA GLN A 473 -33.96 -0.95 2.46
C GLN A 473 -32.83 0.09 2.38
N VAL A 474 -31.57 -0.31 2.58
CA VAL A 474 -30.40 0.59 2.44
C VAL A 474 -30.24 1.04 0.97
N GLU A 475 -30.41 0.14 0.01
CA GLU A 475 -30.42 0.46 -1.43
C GLU A 475 -31.53 1.47 -1.75
N ASP A 476 -32.76 1.24 -1.29
CA ASP A 476 -33.92 2.09 -1.58
C ASP A 476 -33.77 3.48 -0.93
N GLU A 477 -33.25 3.55 0.30
CA GLU A 477 -32.97 4.82 0.98
C GLU A 477 -31.83 5.58 0.28
N GLY A 478 -30.72 4.90 -0.05
CA GLY A 478 -29.62 5.48 -0.81
C GLY A 478 -30.09 5.99 -2.17
N ALA A 479 -30.89 5.21 -2.90
CA ALA A 479 -31.42 5.59 -4.20
C ALA A 479 -32.36 6.80 -4.09
N SER A 480 -33.19 6.85 -3.05
CA SER A 480 -34.07 8.01 -2.78
C SER A 480 -33.25 9.28 -2.50
N ARG A 481 -32.16 9.18 -1.74
CA ARG A 481 -31.26 10.31 -1.48
C ARG A 481 -30.49 10.74 -2.73
N ALA A 482 -30.03 9.78 -3.54
CA ALA A 482 -29.42 10.05 -4.83
C ALA A 482 -30.37 10.85 -5.73
N ALA A 483 -31.65 10.45 -5.80
CA ALA A 483 -32.67 11.18 -6.55
C ALA A 483 -32.81 12.66 -6.10
N VAL A 484 -32.81 12.91 -4.79
CA VAL A 484 -32.82 14.28 -4.25
C VAL A 484 -31.58 15.08 -4.67
N GLU A 485 -30.40 14.45 -4.65
CA GLU A 485 -29.16 15.11 -5.09
C GLU A 485 -29.12 15.35 -6.60
N PHE A 486 -29.70 14.45 -7.42
CA PHE A 486 -29.89 14.68 -8.86
C PHE A 486 -30.80 15.88 -9.15
N ASP A 487 -31.84 16.08 -8.35
CA ASP A 487 -32.72 17.25 -8.48
C ASP A 487 -32.00 18.52 -8.03
N ARG A 488 -31.21 18.45 -6.96
CA ARG A 488 -30.51 19.60 -6.37
C ARG A 488 -29.32 20.07 -7.20
N ARG A 489 -28.49 19.14 -7.66
CA ARG A 489 -27.16 19.42 -8.26
C ARG A 489 -27.06 19.03 -9.73
N GLY A 490 -28.03 18.27 -10.24
CA GLY A 490 -28.12 17.89 -11.65
C GLY A 490 -26.88 17.19 -12.16
N ASP A 491 -26.32 17.72 -13.23
CA ASP A 491 -25.22 17.09 -13.99
C ASP A 491 -23.93 16.98 -13.18
N GLU A 492 -23.73 17.87 -12.19
CA GLU A 492 -22.56 17.80 -11.31
C GLU A 492 -22.60 16.52 -10.46
N PHE A 493 -23.75 16.21 -9.87
CA PHE A 493 -23.92 14.98 -9.10
C PHE A 493 -23.91 13.76 -10.03
N ALA A 494 -24.54 13.84 -11.21
CA ALA A 494 -24.49 12.76 -12.21
C ALA A 494 -23.06 12.38 -12.61
N LYS A 495 -22.19 13.38 -12.80
CA LYS A 495 -20.78 13.14 -13.08
C LYS A 495 -20.11 12.41 -11.93
N ARG A 496 -20.33 12.81 -10.67
CA ARG A 496 -19.72 12.15 -9.49
C ARG A 496 -20.24 10.74 -9.26
N PHE A 497 -21.55 10.55 -9.46
CA PHE A 497 -22.24 9.28 -9.28
C PHE A 497 -21.72 8.21 -10.26
N ALA A 498 -21.35 8.64 -11.46
CA ALA A 498 -20.68 7.81 -12.44
C ALA A 498 -19.20 7.55 -12.05
N ASP A 499 -18.82 6.29 -11.95
CA ASP A 499 -17.41 5.87 -11.86
C ASP A 499 -16.99 5.17 -13.16
N PRO A 500 -16.22 5.84 -14.05
CA PRO A 500 -15.78 5.23 -15.30
C PRO A 500 -14.82 4.06 -15.10
N ASN A 501 -14.32 3.82 -13.89
CA ASN A 501 -13.44 2.69 -13.59
C ASN A 501 -14.20 1.39 -13.31
N VAL A 502 -15.52 1.45 -13.18
CA VAL A 502 -16.38 0.28 -12.94
C VAL A 502 -17.38 0.15 -14.08
N PRO A 503 -17.03 -0.53 -15.18
CA PRO A 503 -17.95 -0.72 -16.30
C PRO A 503 -19.31 -1.30 -15.86
N GLN A 504 -19.29 -2.23 -14.89
CA GLN A 504 -20.48 -2.89 -14.35
C GLN A 504 -21.44 -1.93 -13.66
N SER A 505 -20.96 -0.74 -13.28
CA SER A 505 -21.82 0.28 -12.66
C SER A 505 -22.94 0.72 -13.61
N LEU A 506 -22.73 0.69 -14.93
CA LEU A 506 -23.79 0.94 -15.90
C LEU A 506 -24.95 -0.05 -15.72
N ARG A 507 -24.65 -1.32 -15.36
CA ARG A 507 -25.67 -2.32 -15.09
C ARG A 507 -26.55 -1.91 -13.92
N VAL A 508 -25.87 -1.63 -12.82
CA VAL A 508 -26.44 -1.22 -11.53
C VAL A 508 -27.26 0.06 -11.66
N LEU A 509 -26.80 1.03 -12.45
CA LEU A 509 -27.52 2.27 -12.72
C LEU A 509 -28.88 2.00 -13.36
N GLU A 510 -28.94 1.17 -14.39
CA GLU A 510 -30.21 0.83 -15.06
C GLU A 510 -31.13 0.04 -14.12
N ASP A 511 -30.59 -0.87 -13.30
CA ASP A 511 -31.38 -1.62 -12.32
C ASP A 511 -31.94 -0.71 -11.20
N ILE A 512 -31.21 0.33 -10.80
CA ILE A 512 -31.71 1.36 -9.87
C ILE A 512 -32.79 2.20 -10.56
N LYS A 513 -32.59 2.58 -11.82
CA LYS A 513 -33.56 3.36 -12.59
C LYS A 513 -34.93 2.70 -12.61
N GLU A 514 -35.00 1.37 -12.78
CA GLU A 514 -36.26 0.65 -12.81
C GLU A 514 -37.03 0.73 -11.48
N ARG A 515 -36.31 0.81 -10.36
CA ARG A 515 -36.85 0.83 -8.99
C ARG A 515 -37.25 2.22 -8.51
N LEU A 516 -36.65 3.28 -9.07
CA LEU A 516 -36.93 4.66 -8.64
C LEU A 516 -38.29 5.18 -9.11
N PRO A 517 -38.90 6.13 -8.35
CA PRO A 517 -40.03 6.92 -8.82
C PRO A 517 -39.64 7.78 -10.03
N GLU A 518 -40.62 8.28 -10.76
CA GLU A 518 -40.43 8.97 -12.05
C GLU A 518 -39.46 10.17 -11.95
N GLU A 519 -39.50 10.90 -10.85
CA GLU A 519 -38.62 12.03 -10.56
C GLU A 519 -37.14 11.60 -10.51
N GLY A 520 -36.84 10.49 -9.85
CA GLY A 520 -35.47 9.96 -9.73
C GLY A 520 -34.94 9.32 -11.02
N ARG A 521 -35.83 8.81 -11.88
CA ARG A 521 -35.45 8.16 -13.15
C ARG A 521 -34.71 9.09 -14.09
N ALA A 522 -35.15 10.34 -14.21
CA ALA A 522 -34.48 11.33 -15.05
C ALA A 522 -33.07 11.68 -14.52
N GLY A 523 -32.88 11.66 -13.20
CA GLY A 523 -31.56 11.78 -12.57
C GLY A 523 -30.62 10.65 -12.97
N ILE A 524 -31.07 9.40 -12.84
CA ILE A 524 -30.28 8.23 -13.20
C ILE A 524 -30.03 8.13 -14.71
N GLU A 525 -30.97 8.52 -15.57
CA GLU A 525 -30.71 8.62 -17.02
C GLU A 525 -29.56 9.57 -17.34
N ARG A 526 -29.51 10.73 -16.67
CA ARG A 526 -28.37 11.65 -16.78
C ARG A 526 -27.08 11.03 -16.24
N ALA A 527 -27.16 10.24 -15.17
CA ALA A 527 -26.00 9.52 -14.62
C ALA A 527 -25.46 8.45 -15.57
N ILE A 528 -26.35 7.70 -16.23
CA ILE A 528 -26.00 6.70 -17.26
C ILE A 528 -25.29 7.38 -18.42
N GLU A 529 -25.82 8.51 -18.91
CA GLU A 529 -25.21 9.26 -20.01
C GLU A 529 -23.88 9.88 -19.59
N ALA A 530 -23.81 10.45 -18.38
CA ALA A 530 -22.58 10.97 -17.80
C ALA A 530 -21.53 9.86 -17.63
N HIS A 531 -21.94 8.66 -17.23
CA HIS A 531 -21.06 7.51 -17.12
C HIS A 531 -20.47 7.14 -18.47
N ARG A 532 -21.28 6.99 -19.52
CA ARG A 532 -20.80 6.70 -20.88
C ARG A 532 -19.82 7.77 -21.39
N THR A 533 -20.18 9.04 -21.23
CA THR A 533 -19.34 10.17 -21.64
C THR A 533 -18.00 10.17 -20.90
N ARG A 534 -18.03 10.05 -19.57
CA ARG A 534 -16.81 10.00 -18.75
C ARG A 534 -15.98 8.77 -19.02
N PHE A 535 -16.60 7.64 -19.35
CA PHE A 535 -15.90 6.43 -19.74
C PHE A 535 -15.13 6.63 -21.04
N GLU A 536 -15.74 7.27 -22.05
CA GLU A 536 -15.03 7.63 -23.28
C GLU A 536 -13.87 8.60 -23.03
N GLU A 537 -14.08 9.64 -22.21
CA GLU A 537 -13.04 10.59 -21.82
C GLU A 537 -11.90 9.88 -21.10
N HIS A 538 -12.25 8.99 -20.16
CA HIS A 538 -11.28 8.18 -19.43
C HIS A 538 -10.44 7.31 -20.36
N ILE A 539 -11.04 6.59 -21.32
CA ILE A 539 -10.30 5.82 -22.35
C ILE A 539 -9.30 6.71 -23.10
N ARG A 540 -9.67 7.95 -23.43
CA ARG A 540 -8.78 8.88 -24.15
C ARG A 540 -7.58 9.31 -23.32
N GLU A 541 -7.75 9.46 -22.01
CA GLU A 541 -6.69 9.87 -21.08
C GLU A 541 -5.77 8.71 -20.67
N LEU A 542 -6.21 7.45 -20.82
CA LEU A 542 -5.36 6.30 -20.53
C LEU A 542 -4.15 6.23 -21.46
N ASP A 543 -2.99 5.99 -20.86
CA ASP A 543 -1.66 5.90 -21.49
C ASP A 543 -1.07 4.47 -21.45
N ASP A 544 -1.74 3.52 -20.77
CA ASP A 544 -1.32 2.12 -20.71
C ASP A 544 -2.22 1.21 -21.59
N PRO A 545 -1.69 0.60 -22.67
CA PRO A 545 -2.44 -0.31 -23.53
C PRO A 545 -2.88 -1.61 -22.83
N ARG A 546 -2.20 -2.02 -21.75
CA ARG A 546 -2.58 -3.22 -20.95
C ARG A 546 -3.90 -2.98 -20.24
N VAL A 547 -4.05 -1.81 -19.62
CA VAL A 547 -5.29 -1.43 -18.91
C VAL A 547 -6.47 -1.36 -19.87
N LEU A 548 -6.29 -0.79 -21.08
CA LEU A 548 -7.33 -0.80 -22.10
C LEU A 548 -7.73 -2.23 -22.52
N GLY A 549 -6.75 -3.14 -22.58
CA GLY A 549 -7.00 -4.56 -22.81
C GLY A 549 -7.84 -5.20 -21.71
N ASN A 550 -7.48 -4.95 -20.44
CA ASN A 550 -8.24 -5.44 -19.28
C ASN A 550 -9.68 -4.94 -19.28
N ILE A 551 -9.88 -3.64 -19.56
CA ILE A 551 -11.21 -3.03 -19.67
C ILE A 551 -12.02 -3.66 -20.81
N GLN A 552 -11.42 -3.81 -21.99
CA GLN A 552 -12.06 -4.42 -23.15
C GLN A 552 -12.50 -5.85 -22.86
N GLU A 553 -11.65 -6.63 -22.19
CA GLU A 553 -11.95 -8.00 -21.79
C GLU A 553 -13.05 -8.06 -20.74
N ALA A 554 -12.97 -7.22 -19.69
CA ALA A 554 -13.97 -7.17 -18.62
C ALA A 554 -15.37 -6.84 -19.17
N ILE A 555 -15.47 -5.88 -20.11
CA ILE A 555 -16.74 -5.58 -20.79
C ILE A 555 -17.14 -6.71 -21.75
N GLY A 556 -16.18 -7.27 -22.49
CA GLY A 556 -16.43 -8.31 -23.49
C GLY A 556 -16.90 -9.65 -22.91
N GLN A 557 -16.53 -9.96 -21.67
CA GLN A 557 -16.98 -11.16 -20.96
C GLN A 557 -18.44 -11.07 -20.48
N ASP A 558 -18.99 -9.86 -20.35
CA ASP A 558 -20.40 -9.61 -20.00
C ASP A 558 -21.18 -9.15 -21.24
N GLU A 559 -21.87 -10.10 -21.89
CA GLU A 559 -22.66 -9.86 -23.10
C GLU A 559 -23.76 -8.80 -22.92
N GLU A 560 -24.30 -8.67 -21.72
CA GLU A 560 -25.31 -7.66 -21.43
C GLU A 560 -24.67 -6.28 -21.35
N LEU A 561 -23.59 -6.16 -20.60
CA LEU A 561 -22.84 -4.91 -20.48
C LEU A 561 -22.30 -4.43 -21.82
N LYS A 562 -21.74 -5.36 -22.62
CA LYS A 562 -21.30 -5.12 -23.99
C LYS A 562 -22.40 -4.49 -24.85
N ARG A 563 -23.61 -5.09 -24.84
CA ARG A 563 -24.77 -4.54 -25.57
C ARG A 563 -25.16 -3.16 -25.07
N ARG A 564 -25.08 -2.91 -23.76
CA ARG A 564 -25.41 -1.61 -23.17
C ARG A 564 -24.44 -0.52 -23.67
N PHE A 565 -23.13 -0.79 -23.75
CA PHE A 565 -22.17 0.12 -24.38
C PHE A 565 -22.44 0.32 -25.89
N GLU A 566 -22.61 -0.76 -26.65
CA GLU A 566 -22.90 -0.69 -28.11
C GLU A 566 -24.22 0.04 -28.42
N SER A 567 -25.20 -0.04 -27.52
CA SER A 567 -26.49 0.67 -27.67
C SER A 567 -26.35 2.18 -27.54
N GLY A 568 -25.39 2.65 -26.72
CA GLY A 568 -25.09 4.06 -26.55
C GLY A 568 -24.15 4.58 -27.63
N ASP A 569 -23.16 3.77 -28.00
CA ASP A 569 -22.18 4.09 -29.03
C ASP A 569 -21.80 2.81 -29.82
N PRO A 570 -22.34 2.61 -31.03
CA PRO A 570 -22.03 1.45 -31.86
C PRO A 570 -20.54 1.33 -32.25
N GLU A 571 -19.79 2.44 -32.15
CA GLU A 571 -18.36 2.49 -32.47
C GLU A 571 -17.46 2.34 -31.24
N PHE A 572 -18.04 2.12 -30.05
CA PHE A 572 -17.31 2.12 -28.78
C PHE A 572 -16.08 1.20 -28.78
N PHE A 573 -16.27 -0.07 -29.13
CA PHE A 573 -15.16 -1.05 -29.17
C PHE A 573 -14.14 -0.73 -30.26
N MET A 574 -14.57 -0.12 -31.36
CA MET A 574 -13.66 0.34 -32.41
C MET A 574 -12.79 1.49 -31.91
N LYS A 575 -13.37 2.48 -31.19
CA LYS A 575 -12.62 3.58 -30.56
C LYS A 575 -11.62 3.05 -29.52
N LEU A 576 -12.04 2.08 -28.70
CA LEU A 576 -11.20 1.44 -27.70
C LEU A 576 -10.01 0.70 -28.33
N GLU A 577 -10.25 -0.10 -29.38
CA GLU A 577 -9.20 -0.80 -30.12
C GLU A 577 -8.24 0.18 -30.81
N ASN A 578 -8.77 1.21 -31.48
CA ASN A 578 -7.97 2.25 -32.12
C ASN A 578 -7.04 2.95 -31.13
N ARG A 579 -7.55 3.31 -29.93
CA ARG A 579 -6.75 3.93 -28.88
C ARG A 579 -5.64 3.01 -28.40
N LYS A 580 -5.94 1.71 -28.19
CA LYS A 580 -4.95 0.70 -27.81
C LYS A 580 -3.84 0.56 -28.86
N ASP A 581 -4.21 0.54 -30.14
CA ASP A 581 -3.26 0.48 -31.26
C ASP A 581 -2.41 1.76 -31.36
N ASP A 582 -2.99 2.93 -31.13
CA ASP A 582 -2.26 4.19 -31.11
C ASP A 582 -1.22 4.22 -29.99
N LEU A 583 -1.57 3.76 -28.78
CA LEU A 583 -0.62 3.64 -27.68
C LEU A 583 0.50 2.64 -27.97
N ARG A 584 0.18 1.49 -28.59
CA ARG A 584 1.19 0.52 -29.04
C ARG A 584 2.17 1.13 -30.03
N ARG A 585 1.69 1.84 -31.06
CA ARG A 585 2.54 2.54 -32.03
C ARG A 585 3.41 3.61 -31.37
N GLN A 586 2.86 4.36 -30.40
CA GLN A 586 3.62 5.33 -29.63
C GLN A 586 4.73 4.66 -28.80
N GLY A 587 4.43 3.53 -28.15
CA GLY A 587 5.40 2.74 -27.41
C GLY A 587 6.51 2.17 -28.30
N GLU A 588 6.16 1.60 -29.45
CA GLU A 588 7.11 1.09 -30.46
C GLU A 588 8.02 2.21 -31.01
N GLY A 589 7.46 3.41 -31.21
CA GLY A 589 8.22 4.60 -31.61
C GLY A 589 9.26 5.01 -30.57
N LYS A 590 8.85 5.14 -29.29
CA LYS A 590 9.76 5.46 -28.17
C LYS A 590 10.84 4.39 -28.00
N LEU A 591 10.45 3.12 -28.09
CA LEU A 591 11.38 1.99 -28.01
C LEU A 591 12.40 2.02 -29.15
N SER A 592 11.97 2.33 -30.38
CA SER A 592 12.85 2.44 -31.53
C SER A 592 13.83 3.61 -31.36
N GLU A 593 13.37 4.76 -30.86
CA GLU A 593 14.23 5.90 -30.54
C GLU A 593 15.27 5.53 -29.48
N ILE A 594 14.87 4.84 -28.41
CA ILE A 594 15.80 4.37 -27.38
C ILE A 594 16.79 3.36 -27.96
N LYS A 595 16.34 2.37 -28.74
CA LYS A 595 17.20 1.40 -29.44
C LYS A 595 18.25 2.09 -30.32
N GLU A 596 17.88 3.10 -31.09
CA GLU A 596 18.81 3.88 -31.91
C GLU A 596 19.82 4.64 -31.05
N ARG A 597 19.39 5.21 -29.91
CA ARG A 597 20.27 5.93 -28.98
C ARG A 597 21.23 5.02 -28.24
N VAL A 598 20.82 3.79 -27.92
CA VAL A 598 21.68 2.80 -27.26
C VAL A 598 22.53 2.00 -28.24
N ARG A 599 22.24 2.02 -29.55
CA ARG A 599 23.03 1.32 -30.59
C ARG A 599 24.55 1.52 -30.44
N PRO A 600 25.08 2.74 -30.23
CA PRO A 600 26.52 2.94 -30.08
C PRO A 600 27.15 2.20 -28.88
N LEU A 601 26.37 1.88 -27.84
CA LEU A 601 26.83 1.08 -26.69
C LEU A 601 27.05 -0.39 -27.06
N PHE A 602 26.33 -0.90 -28.06
CA PHE A 602 26.53 -2.25 -28.58
C PHE A 602 27.71 -2.32 -29.54
N GLU A 603 27.85 -1.32 -30.40
CA GLU A 603 28.99 -1.21 -31.32
C GLU A 603 30.30 -0.95 -30.56
N ASN A 604 30.23 -0.20 -29.46
CA ASN A 604 31.35 0.10 -28.60
C ASN A 604 30.91 0.08 -27.12
N PRO A 605 31.17 -1.00 -26.38
CA PRO A 605 30.86 -1.09 -24.96
C PRO A 605 31.51 0.01 -24.10
N GLU A 606 32.55 0.69 -24.60
CA GLU A 606 33.17 1.81 -23.89
C GLU A 606 32.42 3.14 -24.05
N ALA A 607 31.51 3.25 -25.02
CA ALA A 607 30.77 4.49 -25.28
C ALA A 607 30.04 5.00 -24.02
N PRO A 608 29.94 6.33 -23.85
CA PRO A 608 29.18 6.91 -22.75
C PRO A 608 27.70 6.58 -22.93
N ILE A 609 27.04 6.21 -21.83
CA ILE A 609 25.59 6.01 -21.83
C ILE A 609 24.95 7.40 -22.00
N PRO A 610 24.08 7.61 -23.01
CA PRO A 610 23.42 8.91 -23.20
C PRO A 610 22.75 9.41 -21.92
N GLU A 611 23.01 10.67 -21.56
CA GLU A 611 22.55 11.26 -20.29
C GLU A 611 21.02 11.38 -20.20
N ASP A 612 20.33 11.40 -21.33
CA ASP A 612 18.89 11.58 -21.47
C ASP A 612 18.10 10.27 -21.53
N ILE A 613 18.76 9.12 -21.37
CA ILE A 613 18.09 7.82 -21.20
C ILE A 613 17.52 7.70 -19.77
N PRO A 614 16.36 7.06 -19.58
CA PRO A 614 15.82 6.78 -18.24
C PRO A 614 16.81 6.02 -17.32
N GLU A 615 16.88 6.37 -16.03
CA GLU A 615 17.91 5.86 -15.09
C GLU A 615 17.82 4.36 -14.78
N ASP A 616 16.63 3.76 -14.87
CA ASP A 616 16.42 2.32 -14.83
C ASP A 616 17.00 1.62 -16.07
N VAL A 617 16.74 2.12 -17.29
CA VAL A 617 17.41 1.64 -18.51
C VAL A 617 18.92 1.80 -18.37
N LYS A 618 19.40 2.94 -17.84
CA LYS A 618 20.84 3.13 -17.58
C LYS A 618 21.38 2.09 -16.61
N ARG A 619 20.67 1.79 -15.51
CA ARG A 619 21.07 0.76 -14.54
C ARG A 619 21.14 -0.62 -15.19
N GLU A 620 20.17 -0.99 -16.02
CA GLU A 620 20.20 -2.26 -16.74
C GLU A 620 21.29 -2.30 -17.82
N LEU A 621 21.53 -1.19 -18.53
CA LEU A 621 22.65 -1.06 -19.46
C LEU A 621 24.01 -1.16 -18.73
N ILE A 622 24.14 -0.60 -17.53
CA ILE A 622 25.34 -0.73 -16.69
C ILE A 622 25.53 -2.18 -16.27
N LYS A 623 24.47 -2.84 -15.76
CA LYS A 623 24.52 -4.28 -15.41
C LYS A 623 24.86 -5.15 -16.61
N ALA A 624 24.28 -4.86 -17.78
CA ALA A 624 24.58 -5.58 -19.01
C ALA A 624 26.04 -5.36 -19.45
N ARG A 625 26.53 -4.12 -19.36
CA ARG A 625 27.93 -3.76 -19.64
C ARG A 625 28.90 -4.45 -18.68
N GLU A 626 28.57 -4.52 -17.40
CA GLU A 626 29.35 -5.26 -16.39
C GLU A 626 29.38 -6.76 -16.72
N ARG A 627 28.25 -7.37 -17.06
CA ARG A 627 28.17 -8.76 -17.53
C ARG A 627 29.06 -9.00 -18.76
N VAL A 628 29.00 -8.12 -19.77
CA VAL A 628 29.86 -8.21 -20.97
C VAL A 628 31.34 -8.08 -20.62
N ARG A 629 31.68 -7.18 -19.68
CA ARG A 629 33.06 -6.99 -19.23
C ARG A 629 33.59 -8.20 -18.46
N GLU A 630 32.76 -8.83 -17.63
CA GLU A 630 33.08 -10.05 -16.89
C GLU A 630 33.30 -11.26 -17.82
N MET A 631 32.58 -11.33 -18.95
CA MET A 631 32.77 -12.38 -19.96
C MET A 631 34.08 -12.25 -20.74
N GLY A 632 34.73 -11.07 -20.72
CA GLY A 632 35.98 -10.80 -21.43
C GLY A 632 35.85 -10.79 -22.95
N PRO A 633 36.90 -10.36 -23.69
CA PRO A 633 36.88 -10.28 -25.16
C PRO A 633 36.81 -11.65 -25.87
N GLU A 634 37.03 -12.75 -25.13
CA GLU A 634 36.97 -14.13 -25.66
C GLU A 634 35.71 -14.90 -25.21
N GLY A 635 34.78 -14.24 -24.52
CA GLY A 635 33.49 -14.85 -24.19
C GLY A 635 32.75 -15.23 -25.48
N PRO A 636 32.25 -16.47 -25.64
CA PRO A 636 31.57 -16.87 -26.84
C PRO A 636 30.27 -16.07 -26.96
N PHE A 637 30.26 -15.04 -27.80
CA PHE A 637 29.00 -14.54 -28.33
C PHE A 637 28.37 -15.73 -29.07
N PRO A 638 27.13 -16.13 -28.73
CA PRO A 638 26.44 -17.14 -29.51
C PRO A 638 26.29 -16.58 -30.93
N THR A 639 27.17 -17.01 -31.83
CA THR A 639 27.02 -16.77 -33.25
C THR A 639 25.73 -17.49 -33.64
N THR A 640 24.80 -16.73 -34.20
CA THR A 640 23.40 -17.09 -34.46
C THR A 640 23.18 -18.21 -35.49
N GLY A 641 24.18 -19.05 -35.76
CA GLY A 641 24.15 -20.07 -36.82
C GLY A 641 24.46 -21.51 -36.41
N GLU A 642 25.01 -21.80 -35.22
CA GLU A 642 25.33 -23.19 -34.86
C GLU A 642 24.16 -23.89 -34.16
N THR A 643 23.35 -24.57 -34.97
CA THR A 643 22.46 -25.62 -34.49
C THR A 643 23.30 -26.68 -33.77
N ARG A 644 23.21 -26.70 -32.44
CA ARG A 644 23.82 -27.77 -31.63
C ARG A 644 23.36 -29.13 -32.19
N PRO A 645 24.27 -30.04 -32.58
CA PRO A 645 23.87 -31.38 -32.98
C PRO A 645 23.16 -32.03 -31.80
N ALA A 646 21.96 -32.56 -32.06
CA ALA A 646 21.14 -33.25 -31.07
C ALA A 646 21.98 -34.31 -30.35
N MET A 647 22.21 -34.13 -29.05
CA MET A 647 22.80 -35.16 -28.23
C MET A 647 21.87 -36.39 -28.25
N PRO A 648 22.39 -37.60 -28.53
CA PRO A 648 21.58 -38.81 -28.49
C PRO A 648 21.18 -39.08 -27.04
N MET A 649 19.88 -38.96 -26.76
CA MET A 649 19.27 -39.41 -25.51
C MET A 649 19.52 -40.91 -25.34
N PRO A 650 20.09 -41.37 -24.20
CA PRO A 650 20.23 -42.80 -23.95
C PRO A 650 18.89 -43.37 -23.49
N PHE A 651 18.09 -43.88 -24.41
CA PHE A 651 17.01 -44.82 -24.09
C PHE A 651 17.54 -46.25 -24.17
N GLY A 652 17.88 -46.81 -23.01
CA GLY A 652 18.03 -48.25 -22.80
C GLY A 652 16.98 -48.73 -21.80
N PRO A 653 16.32 -49.89 -22.01
CA PRO A 653 15.30 -50.41 -21.12
C PRO A 653 15.96 -51.14 -19.94
N THR A 654 15.68 -50.71 -18.72
CA THR A 654 15.98 -51.51 -17.51
C THR A 654 14.74 -52.32 -17.12
N GLU A 655 14.79 -53.60 -17.50
CA GLU A 655 14.00 -54.65 -16.86
C GLU A 655 14.47 -54.89 -15.41
N GLY A 656 13.52 -55.19 -14.54
CA GLY A 656 13.72 -56.11 -13.42
C GLY A 656 14.42 -55.57 -12.16
N GLY A 657 13.63 -55.13 -11.18
CA GLY A 657 14.11 -54.83 -9.83
C GLY A 657 12.97 -54.70 -8.83
N GLU A 658 12.44 -55.84 -8.38
CA GLU A 658 11.52 -55.94 -7.24
C GLU A 658 12.18 -55.38 -5.98
N GLY A 659 11.49 -54.48 -5.27
CA GLY A 659 11.94 -53.99 -3.97
C GLY A 659 11.45 -52.60 -3.60
N ARG A 660 10.13 -52.39 -3.52
CA ARG A 660 9.58 -51.20 -2.82
C ARG A 660 9.41 -51.52 -1.33
N PRO A 661 9.95 -50.72 -0.40
CA PRO A 661 9.54 -50.78 0.99
C PRO A 661 8.12 -50.20 1.11
N GLU A 662 7.23 -50.91 1.80
CA GLU A 662 5.91 -50.43 2.17
C GLU A 662 6.02 -49.09 2.91
N MET A 663 5.56 -48.00 2.29
CA MET A 663 5.29 -46.76 2.98
C MET A 663 4.17 -47.01 3.99
N ARG A 664 4.51 -46.94 5.27
CA ARG A 664 3.54 -46.89 6.36
C ARG A 664 2.60 -45.70 6.13
N LYS A 665 1.31 -46.00 6.01
CA LYS A 665 0.24 -45.00 6.07
C LYS A 665 0.43 -44.12 7.31
N PRO A 666 0.30 -42.78 7.19
CA PRO A 666 0.28 -41.93 8.37
C PRO A 666 -0.94 -42.31 9.23
N GLN A 667 -0.68 -42.68 10.48
CA GLN A 667 -1.72 -42.84 11.50
C GLN A 667 -2.34 -41.45 11.73
N LEU A 668 -3.61 -41.32 11.36
CA LEU A 668 -4.47 -40.24 11.83
C LEU A 668 -4.49 -40.31 13.36
N PHE A 669 -4.00 -39.24 14.00
CA PHE A 669 -4.24 -39.02 15.42
C PHE A 669 -5.73 -38.72 15.60
N GLU A 670 -6.45 -39.67 16.22
CA GLU A 670 -7.76 -39.39 16.79
C GLU A 670 -7.61 -38.36 17.92
N PRO A 671 -8.39 -37.26 17.92
CA PRO A 671 -8.34 -36.31 19.02
C PRO A 671 -8.87 -36.95 20.30
N ALA A 672 -8.14 -36.75 21.40
CA ALA A 672 -8.51 -37.24 22.72
C ALA A 672 -9.91 -36.74 23.13
N PRO A 673 -10.73 -37.57 23.81
CA PRO A 673 -12.05 -37.16 24.26
C PRO A 673 -11.93 -36.06 25.33
N VAL A 674 -12.52 -34.91 25.03
CA VAL A 674 -12.71 -33.81 25.98
C VAL A 674 -13.66 -34.31 27.07
N ARG A 675 -13.13 -34.45 28.30
CA ARG A 675 -13.93 -34.72 29.50
C ARG A 675 -14.69 -33.45 29.89
N THR A 676 -15.95 -33.35 29.48
CA THR A 676 -16.89 -32.38 30.06
C THR A 676 -17.44 -32.95 31.36
N ASN A 677 -16.82 -32.58 32.49
CA ASN A 677 -17.47 -32.67 33.79
C ASN A 677 -18.42 -31.47 33.93
N VAL A 678 -19.66 -31.65 33.50
CA VAL A 678 -20.78 -30.77 33.88
C VAL A 678 -21.87 -31.65 34.46
N GLU A 679 -22.14 -31.48 35.75
CA GLU A 679 -23.24 -32.15 36.46
C GLU A 679 -24.60 -31.73 35.85
N PRO A 680 -25.55 -32.66 35.69
CA PRO A 680 -26.89 -32.34 35.22
C PRO A 680 -27.70 -31.66 36.34
N GLY A 681 -27.65 -30.33 36.36
CA GLY A 681 -28.55 -29.50 37.15
C GLY A 681 -29.93 -29.37 36.50
N ARG A 682 -30.93 -29.94 37.18
CA ARG A 682 -32.37 -29.59 37.18
C ARG A 682 -32.81 -28.50 36.17
N ILE A 683 -33.52 -28.93 35.14
CA ILE A 683 -34.32 -28.04 34.28
C ILE A 683 -35.62 -27.72 35.04
N GLU A 684 -35.77 -26.49 35.52
CA GLU A 684 -37.08 -25.94 35.87
C GLU A 684 -37.82 -25.51 34.60
N PRO A 685 -39.14 -25.74 34.51
CA PRO A 685 -39.90 -25.34 33.33
C PRO A 685 -40.00 -23.81 33.24
N PHE A 686 -39.71 -23.30 32.04
CA PHE A 686 -39.92 -21.91 31.62
C PHE A 686 -41.29 -21.40 32.08
N ARG A 687 -41.30 -20.43 33.01
CA ARG A 687 -42.47 -19.58 33.26
C ARG A 687 -42.58 -18.60 32.10
N GLN A 688 -43.75 -18.56 31.47
CA GLN A 688 -44.12 -17.50 30.55
C GLN A 688 -44.06 -16.15 31.28
N PRO A 689 -43.50 -15.09 30.67
CA PRO A 689 -43.56 -13.76 31.26
C PRO A 689 -45.01 -13.27 31.25
N GLU A 690 -45.51 -12.93 32.43
CA GLU A 690 -46.77 -12.21 32.60
C GLU A 690 -46.71 -10.88 31.85
N ASN A 691 -47.82 -10.53 31.19
CA ASN A 691 -48.09 -9.25 30.56
C ASN A 691 -47.71 -8.07 31.45
N VAL A 692 -46.54 -7.47 31.21
CA VAL A 692 -46.22 -6.13 31.68
C VAL A 692 -46.64 -5.17 30.57
N MET A 693 -47.72 -4.41 30.82
CA MET A 693 -48.13 -3.31 29.97
C MET A 693 -46.98 -2.30 29.82
N PRO A 694 -46.72 -1.78 28.61
CA PRO A 694 -45.77 -0.69 28.44
C PRO A 694 -46.29 0.59 29.10
N PRO A 695 -45.41 1.45 29.65
CA PRO A 695 -45.80 2.76 30.15
C PRO A 695 -46.32 3.61 28.99
N THR A 696 -47.53 4.14 29.13
CA THR A 696 -48.09 5.17 28.25
C THR A 696 -47.28 6.46 28.40
N THR A 697 -46.31 6.67 27.53
CA THR A 697 -45.68 7.98 27.32
C THR A 697 -46.63 8.86 26.53
N ASN A 698 -47.23 9.84 27.20
CA ASN A 698 -47.97 10.93 26.57
C ASN A 698 -46.99 11.80 25.76
N PHE A 699 -46.89 11.55 24.45
CA PHE A 699 -46.31 12.51 23.51
C PHE A 699 -47.24 13.73 23.42
N ARG A 700 -46.85 14.81 24.09
CA ARG A 700 -47.42 16.14 23.89
C ARG A 700 -46.72 16.72 22.65
N SER A 701 -47.48 16.97 21.58
CA SER A 701 -46.97 17.61 20.37
C SER A 701 -46.27 18.94 20.71
N PRO A 702 -45.14 19.26 20.08
CA PRO A 702 -44.48 20.55 20.27
C PRO A 702 -45.41 21.68 19.78
N GLU A 703 -45.57 22.71 20.60
CA GLU A 703 -46.23 23.96 20.24
C GLU A 703 -45.55 24.58 19.01
N PRO A 704 -46.32 25.10 18.03
CA PRO A 704 -45.74 25.83 16.91
C PRO A 704 -45.08 27.12 17.39
N ALA A 705 -43.88 27.38 16.88
CA ALA A 705 -43.12 28.60 17.14
C ALA A 705 -43.96 29.86 16.85
N PRO A 706 -43.88 30.91 17.68
CA PRO A 706 -44.63 32.14 17.46
C PRO A 706 -44.15 32.81 16.17
N GLN A 707 -45.12 33.16 15.32
CA GLN A 707 -44.89 33.95 14.11
C GLN A 707 -44.34 35.34 14.47
N PRO A 708 -43.41 35.90 13.68
CA PRO A 708 -42.93 37.25 13.88
C PRO A 708 -44.06 38.24 13.64
N THR A 709 -44.41 38.99 14.68
CA THR A 709 -45.35 40.10 14.60
C THR A 709 -44.75 41.26 13.82
N ASP A 710 -45.45 41.68 12.78
CA ASP A 710 -45.28 42.98 12.13
C ASP A 710 -45.34 44.10 13.16
N SER A 711 -44.21 44.77 13.40
CA SER A 711 -44.17 46.07 14.07
C SER A 711 -43.72 47.13 13.07
N SER A 712 -44.71 47.71 12.39
CA SER A 712 -44.62 49.04 11.81
C SER A 712 -44.38 50.08 12.92
N GLY A 713 -43.31 50.88 12.82
CA GLY A 713 -43.16 52.06 13.68
C GLY A 713 -41.75 52.65 13.72
N GLU A 714 -41.64 53.86 13.19
CA GLU A 714 -40.66 54.90 13.56
C GLU A 714 -39.19 54.73 13.11
N ARG A 715 -38.93 55.16 11.86
CA ARG A 715 -37.62 55.70 11.46
C ARG A 715 -37.57 57.19 11.81
N SER A 716 -36.87 57.52 12.88
CA SER A 716 -36.33 58.86 13.12
C SER A 716 -34.82 58.85 12.82
N SER A 717 -34.44 59.78 11.95
CA SER A 717 -33.11 60.36 11.69
C SER A 717 -31.99 60.03 12.67
N LEU A 718 -30.79 59.67 12.16
CA LEU A 718 -29.54 60.42 12.38
C LEU A 718 -28.34 59.75 11.69
N ASP A 719 -27.66 60.59 10.90
CA ASP A 719 -26.22 60.70 10.61
C ASP A 719 -25.42 59.53 10.04
N VAL A 720 -25.26 59.62 8.71
CA VAL A 720 -24.18 59.05 7.92
C VAL A 720 -22.88 59.81 8.21
N VAL A 721 -21.93 59.15 8.86
CA VAL A 721 -20.51 59.55 8.83
C VAL A 721 -19.78 58.58 7.91
N LEU A 722 -19.51 59.07 6.70
CA LEU A 722 -18.58 58.48 5.74
C LEU A 722 -17.14 58.78 6.17
N LEU A 723 -16.29 57.75 6.29
CA LEU A 723 -14.86 57.90 6.07
C LEU A 723 -14.31 56.73 5.22
N PRO A 724 -13.32 57.00 4.34
CA PRO A 724 -12.89 56.08 3.30
C PRO A 724 -11.53 55.43 3.62
N PHE A 725 -11.31 54.21 3.15
CA PHE A 725 -10.00 53.65 2.82
C PHE A 725 -10.21 52.77 1.59
N GLY A 726 -9.59 52.95 0.43
CA GLY A 726 -8.25 53.49 0.17
C GLY A 726 -7.25 52.33 0.18
N GLY A 727 -7.15 51.61 -0.94
CA GLY A 727 -6.17 50.52 -1.11
C GLY A 727 -4.74 51.02 -1.33
N TYR A 728 -3.79 50.09 -1.45
CA TYR A 728 -2.73 50.06 -2.47
C TYR A 728 -1.72 48.92 -2.20
N TYR A 729 -1.31 48.31 -3.32
CA TYR A 729 -0.17 47.41 -3.61
C TYR A 729 -0.23 45.95 -3.15
#